data_AF-A0A016VQP7-F1
#
_entry.id   AF-A0A016VQP7-F1
#
_cell.length_a   1.000
_cell.length_b   1.000
_cell.length_c   1.000
_cell.angle_alpha   90.00
_cell.angle_beta   90.00
_cell.angle_gamma   90.00
#
_symmetry.space_group_name_H-M   'P 1'
#
loop_
_entity.id
_entity.type
_entity.pdbx_description
1 polymer ?
#
loop_
_entity_poly.entity_id
_entity_poly.type
_entity_poly.pdbx_seq_one_letter_code
_entity_poly.pdbx_strand_id
1 'polypeptide(L)'
;MASTFSEDDRDYFNKFTSARKASHIDAGVLDDVHDVLSNKEFSSATRLAAAKLLVYAENIQCAETTAHCSTIDWIMLTALLESADEERTVKIFKIWMVCFEKRRIRDSDDEVVFLASFAKTLSRRGKDVLDGFTLEESRTFRKSLLITFLLLSELERGAKFFEGAVKFVVKTMSAEEMLLEFCIDELPVYVRGRYGILKVFLRETAVSNEVGTVIGKICQQLNEHLSSQLITNAAADLVATLVRQFPGSLELQKLFSENATHHLKCVRWNVLRWFGRIDASKESCHFFLALQTSLRGKFLATDEDLWPPLIWETEDVSCVDPHWDCEEAEDILWGADRALDAYLNVSAVLQQKFHYELDSNDPLIHSALKWHLPEIRLAAFRLWLSRSGRNLRESDNNKLLEEFILGNGMSSSASLRKEVEVASSSCTMTEQGRSEWLRMLSTLAEKAKLDELQRGTSYLPDDLNDLQLPLLPPLKQAKEQLEDLLKISGSAHAKSCPAFPVLYENLAKAGYDQRVFARLMIDLFNLIRSHENVKDALDAISGAVTRCRLKVVVDHGCTIMDELLSIHHSDEHFFYLIEYFYCWAMNRLIDKDTQCRTLPLSRILWSVCEKSQDLMKIYFESCRSTLIDSPLDSKVHERVLKTLKLFASKAECSEFCYEHINVPMLLSWRC
;
A
#
# COMPACT_ATOMS: atom_id res chain seq x y z
N MET A 1 -3.21 16.03 -17.48
CA MET A 1 -1.84 16.43 -17.84
C MET A 1 -1.95 17.67 -18.71
N ALA A 2 -1.33 18.78 -18.31
CA ALA A 2 -1.19 19.94 -19.17
C ALA A 2 -0.02 19.65 -20.12
N SER A 3 -0.30 19.42 -21.39
CA SER A 3 0.73 19.28 -22.42
C SER A 3 1.51 20.60 -22.48
N THR A 4 2.80 20.56 -22.21
CA THR A 4 3.73 21.64 -22.56
C THR A 4 3.75 21.76 -24.08
N PHE A 5 2.96 22.67 -24.61
CA PHE A 5 2.99 23.07 -26.02
C PHE A 5 4.37 23.70 -26.32
N SER A 6 5.03 23.30 -27.41
CA SER A 6 6.08 24.15 -27.99
C SER A 6 5.44 25.45 -28.50
N GLU A 7 6.20 26.54 -28.62
CA GLU A 7 5.66 27.81 -29.13
C GLU A 7 5.05 27.62 -30.53
N ASP A 8 5.71 26.85 -31.40
CA ASP A 8 5.20 26.48 -32.72
C ASP A 8 3.86 25.73 -32.67
N ASP A 9 3.72 24.76 -31.75
CA ASP A 9 2.48 23.97 -31.61
C ASP A 9 1.30 24.86 -31.19
N ARG A 10 1.54 25.84 -30.31
CA ARG A 10 0.52 26.81 -29.88
C ARG A 10 0.13 27.77 -31.01
N ASP A 11 1.11 28.22 -31.79
CA ASP A 11 0.88 29.18 -32.88
C ASP A 11 0.10 28.53 -34.03
N TYR A 12 0.44 27.30 -34.42
CA TYR A 12 -0.33 26.53 -35.39
C TYR A 12 -1.74 26.20 -34.88
N PHE A 13 -1.90 25.83 -33.60
CA PHE A 13 -3.22 25.60 -33.02
C PHE A 13 -4.14 26.83 -33.13
N ASN A 14 -3.61 28.00 -32.76
CA ASN A 14 -4.33 29.27 -32.84
C ASN A 14 -4.63 29.70 -34.29
N LYS A 15 -3.68 29.46 -35.19
CA LYS A 15 -3.83 29.72 -36.63
C LYS A 15 -4.99 28.92 -37.21
N PHE A 16 -5.02 27.60 -37.01
CA PHE A 16 -6.07 26.75 -37.57
C PHE A 16 -7.46 27.00 -36.96
N THR A 17 -7.54 27.25 -35.64
CA THR A 17 -8.80 27.59 -35.00
C THR A 17 -9.35 28.95 -35.44
N SER A 18 -8.48 29.91 -35.73
CA SER A 18 -8.88 31.22 -36.28
C SER A 18 -9.32 31.10 -37.74
N ALA A 19 -8.56 30.37 -38.57
CA ALA A 19 -8.88 30.14 -39.98
C ALA A 19 -10.24 29.44 -40.16
N ARG A 20 -10.62 28.55 -39.24
CA ARG A 20 -11.94 27.88 -39.27
C ARG A 20 -13.13 28.84 -39.13
N LYS A 21 -12.92 30.05 -38.58
CA LYS A 21 -13.96 31.09 -38.47
C LYS A 21 -14.05 31.99 -39.71
N ALA A 22 -13.10 31.86 -40.64
CA ALA A 22 -13.08 32.65 -41.86
C ALA A 22 -14.06 32.09 -42.92
N SER A 23 -14.51 32.96 -43.82
CA SER A 23 -15.39 32.60 -44.95
C SER A 23 -14.64 31.89 -46.10
N HIS A 24 -13.32 32.01 -46.13
CA HIS A 24 -12.42 31.41 -47.10
C HIS A 24 -11.13 30.99 -46.39
N ILE A 25 -10.46 29.97 -46.91
CA ILE A 25 -9.20 29.45 -46.38
C ILE A 25 -8.13 29.61 -47.44
N ASP A 26 -7.03 30.27 -47.09
CA ASP A 26 -5.89 30.49 -47.99
C ASP A 26 -5.13 29.18 -48.26
N ALA A 27 -4.61 29.04 -49.49
CA ALA A 27 -3.87 27.85 -49.91
C ALA A 27 -2.65 27.55 -49.01
N GLY A 28 -1.91 28.58 -48.60
CA GLY A 28 -0.77 28.40 -47.68
C GLY A 28 -1.16 27.88 -46.29
N VAL A 29 -2.40 28.08 -45.85
CA VAL A 29 -2.92 27.50 -44.59
C VAL A 29 -3.27 26.01 -44.79
N LEU A 30 -3.69 25.61 -45.99
CA LEU A 30 -3.93 24.21 -46.32
C LEU A 30 -2.62 23.41 -46.44
N ASP A 31 -1.57 24.02 -46.99
CA ASP A 31 -0.23 23.43 -47.01
C ASP A 31 0.28 23.17 -45.57
N ASP A 32 0.15 24.16 -44.68
CA ASP A 32 0.47 23.99 -43.25
C ASP A 32 -0.38 22.90 -42.57
N VAL A 33 -1.64 22.74 -42.96
CA VAL A 33 -2.53 21.67 -42.44
C VAL A 33 -2.00 20.30 -42.85
N HIS A 34 -1.60 20.12 -44.11
CA HIS A 34 -1.05 18.86 -44.58
C HIS A 34 0.29 18.53 -43.89
N ASP A 35 1.14 19.53 -43.70
CA ASP A 35 2.41 19.37 -42.98
C ASP A 35 2.18 18.95 -41.52
N VAL A 36 1.29 19.63 -40.81
CA VAL A 36 0.96 19.31 -39.40
C VAL A 36 0.30 17.93 -39.27
N LEU A 37 -0.57 17.52 -40.20
CA LEU A 37 -1.19 16.19 -40.14
C LEU A 37 -0.19 15.06 -40.42
N SER A 38 0.82 15.31 -41.26
CA SER A 38 1.87 14.33 -41.57
C SER A 38 2.92 14.18 -40.46
N ASN A 39 3.10 15.19 -39.60
CA ASN A 39 4.10 15.21 -38.54
C ASN A 39 3.50 14.85 -37.15
N LYS A 40 3.93 13.72 -36.58
CA LYS A 40 3.48 13.25 -35.25
C LYS A 40 4.09 13.99 -34.05
N GLU A 41 5.05 14.88 -34.26
CA GLU A 41 5.65 15.71 -33.20
C GLU A 41 4.68 16.78 -32.68
N PHE A 42 3.70 17.19 -33.49
CA PHE A 42 2.63 18.09 -33.06
C PHE A 42 1.63 17.41 -32.13
N SER A 43 1.12 18.15 -31.16
CA SER A 43 0.12 17.60 -30.23
C SER A 43 -1.14 17.16 -30.96
N SER A 44 -1.80 16.13 -30.41
CA SER A 44 -3.08 15.65 -30.93
C SER A 44 -4.15 16.75 -30.98
N ALA A 45 -4.05 17.79 -30.14
CA ALA A 45 -4.95 18.95 -30.17
C ALA A 45 -4.74 19.82 -31.43
N THR A 46 -3.50 20.11 -31.78
CA THR A 46 -3.13 20.87 -32.98
C THR A 46 -3.42 20.09 -34.25
N ARG A 47 -3.07 18.81 -34.28
CA ARG A 47 -3.44 17.92 -35.40
C ARG A 47 -4.95 17.81 -35.57
N LEU A 48 -5.73 17.75 -34.48
CA LEU A 48 -7.19 17.76 -34.56
C LEU A 48 -7.74 19.10 -35.07
N ALA A 49 -7.14 20.23 -34.71
CA ALA A 49 -7.51 21.54 -35.25
C ALA A 49 -7.26 21.61 -36.76
N ALA A 50 -6.11 21.10 -37.22
CA ALA A 50 -5.77 20.99 -38.63
C ALA A 50 -6.75 20.09 -39.40
N ALA A 51 -7.03 18.87 -38.90
CA ALA A 51 -7.99 17.95 -39.52
C ALA A 51 -9.40 18.54 -39.62
N LYS A 52 -9.86 19.25 -38.57
CA LYS A 52 -11.15 19.95 -38.59
C LYS A 52 -11.20 21.06 -39.64
N LEU A 53 -10.09 21.76 -39.87
CA LEU A 53 -10.01 22.79 -40.89
C LEU A 53 -10.03 22.16 -42.29
N LEU A 54 -9.34 21.04 -42.49
CA LEU A 54 -9.36 20.30 -43.76
C LEU A 54 -10.78 19.83 -44.11
N VAL A 55 -11.46 19.16 -43.17
CA VAL A 55 -12.84 18.70 -43.37
C VAL A 55 -13.80 19.86 -43.66
N TYR A 56 -13.60 21.01 -43.01
CA TYR A 56 -14.38 22.22 -43.28
C TYR A 56 -14.11 22.80 -44.67
N ALA A 57 -12.85 22.84 -45.11
CA ALA A 57 -12.47 23.27 -46.46
C ALA A 57 -13.08 22.36 -47.54
N GLU A 58 -13.01 21.04 -47.35
CA GLU A 58 -13.57 20.04 -48.27
C GLU A 58 -15.10 20.14 -48.37
N ASN A 59 -15.79 20.38 -47.25
CA ASN A 59 -17.24 20.57 -47.23
C ASN A 59 -17.68 21.87 -47.93
N ILE A 60 -16.86 22.92 -47.93
CA ILE A 60 -17.10 24.16 -48.70
C ILE A 60 -16.83 23.95 -50.19
N GLN A 61 -15.85 23.13 -50.53
CA GLN A 61 -15.37 22.92 -51.90
C GLN A 61 -16.07 21.76 -52.65
N CYS A 62 -17.01 21.05 -52.01
CA CYS A 62 -17.85 20.01 -52.62
C CYS A 62 -17.02 18.90 -53.30
N ALA A 63 -15.96 18.42 -52.64
CA ALA A 63 -15.11 17.34 -53.15
C ALA A 63 -15.43 16.01 -52.47
N GLU A 64 -16.04 15.07 -53.19
CA GLU A 64 -16.14 13.66 -52.80
C GLU A 64 -14.78 12.97 -52.95
N THR A 65 -13.93 12.96 -51.93
CA THR A 65 -12.82 12.00 -51.90
C THR A 65 -12.27 11.80 -50.50
N THR A 66 -12.64 10.70 -49.84
CA THR A 66 -11.78 10.04 -48.84
C THR A 66 -12.00 8.53 -48.90
N ALA A 67 -11.69 7.94 -50.06
CA ALA A 67 -11.66 6.48 -50.27
C ALA A 67 -10.25 5.88 -50.16
N HIS A 68 -9.21 6.66 -49.91
CA HIS A 68 -7.83 6.18 -49.93
C HIS A 68 -7.02 6.63 -48.71
N CYS A 69 -7.19 5.93 -47.59
CA CYS A 69 -6.12 5.80 -46.61
C CYS A 69 -6.14 4.38 -46.03
N SER A 70 -5.14 3.59 -46.39
CA SER A 70 -4.97 2.19 -45.97
C SER A 70 -4.57 2.05 -44.49
N THR A 71 -4.28 3.15 -43.81
CA THR A 71 -4.05 3.26 -42.37
C THR A 71 -5.05 4.24 -41.76
N ILE A 72 -5.84 3.78 -40.80
CA ILE A 72 -6.80 4.60 -40.07
C ILE A 72 -6.04 5.69 -39.30
N ASP A 73 -6.22 6.95 -39.71
CA ASP A 73 -5.81 8.12 -38.94
C ASP A 73 -6.93 8.48 -37.95
N TRP A 74 -6.68 8.26 -36.66
CA TRP A 74 -7.62 8.54 -35.58
C TRP A 74 -7.98 10.01 -35.47
N ILE A 75 -7.06 10.93 -35.80
CA ILE A 75 -7.32 12.36 -35.76
C ILE A 75 -8.29 12.76 -36.88
N MET A 76 -8.08 12.22 -38.08
CA MET A 76 -8.99 12.47 -39.20
C MET A 76 -10.38 11.89 -38.94
N LEU A 77 -10.46 10.66 -38.41
CA LEU A 77 -11.74 10.07 -37.99
C LEU A 77 -12.44 10.89 -36.91
N THR A 78 -11.69 11.47 -35.97
CA THR A 78 -12.25 12.35 -34.92
C THR A 78 -12.87 13.61 -35.54
N ALA A 79 -12.16 14.27 -36.46
CA ALA A 79 -12.65 15.45 -37.14
C ALA A 79 -13.92 15.16 -37.96
N LEU A 80 -13.91 14.06 -38.72
CA LEU A 80 -15.07 13.59 -39.46
C LEU A 80 -16.26 13.33 -38.54
N LEU A 81 -16.04 12.60 -37.43
CA LEU A 81 -17.09 12.28 -36.47
C LEU A 81 -17.73 13.52 -35.83
N GLU A 82 -16.93 14.53 -35.48
CA GLU A 82 -17.46 15.77 -34.89
C GLU A 82 -18.24 16.65 -35.88
N SER A 83 -18.06 16.43 -37.18
CA SER A 83 -18.74 17.16 -38.26
C SER A 83 -19.86 16.36 -38.93
N ALA A 84 -20.03 15.09 -38.55
CA ALA A 84 -20.94 14.16 -39.22
C ALA A 84 -22.43 14.46 -38.95
N ASP A 85 -23.23 14.23 -39.98
CA ASP A 85 -24.68 14.03 -39.86
C ASP A 85 -25.00 12.63 -39.30
N GLU A 86 -26.27 12.31 -39.15
CA GLU A 86 -26.73 11.06 -38.53
C GLU A 86 -26.28 9.82 -39.33
N GLU A 87 -26.46 9.82 -40.65
CA GLU A 87 -26.11 8.70 -41.51
C GLU A 87 -24.60 8.44 -41.53
N ARG A 88 -23.79 9.50 -41.62
CA ARG A 88 -22.33 9.39 -41.61
C ARG A 88 -21.80 8.97 -40.24
N THR A 89 -22.48 9.36 -39.15
CA THR A 89 -22.16 8.90 -37.79
C THR A 89 -22.33 7.38 -37.67
N VAL A 90 -23.45 6.83 -38.15
CA VAL A 90 -23.70 5.37 -38.18
C VAL A 90 -22.60 4.64 -38.96
N LYS A 91 -22.23 5.17 -40.14
CA LYS A 91 -21.17 4.57 -40.98
C LYS A 91 -19.81 4.56 -40.28
N ILE A 92 -19.42 5.67 -39.62
CA ILE A 92 -18.17 5.75 -38.85
C ILE A 92 -18.16 4.72 -37.72
N PHE A 93 -19.29 4.51 -37.05
CA PHE A 93 -19.39 3.55 -35.95
C PHE A 93 -19.28 2.11 -36.44
N LYS A 94 -19.90 1.77 -37.57
CA LYS A 94 -19.74 0.45 -38.21
C LYS A 94 -18.29 0.20 -38.65
N ILE A 95 -17.63 1.20 -39.23
CA ILE A 95 -16.20 1.13 -39.57
C ILE A 95 -15.38 0.87 -38.30
N TRP A 96 -15.63 1.62 -37.23
CA TRP A 96 -14.92 1.43 -35.96
C TRP A 96 -15.08 0.00 -35.43
N MET A 97 -16.26 -0.61 -35.47
CA MET A 97 -16.45 -2.01 -35.05
C MET A 97 -15.59 -2.99 -35.85
N VAL A 98 -15.57 -2.85 -37.19
CA VAL A 98 -14.73 -3.69 -38.06
C VAL A 98 -13.24 -3.49 -37.75
N CYS A 99 -12.85 -2.25 -37.44
CA CYS A 99 -11.46 -1.93 -37.08
C CYS A 99 -11.08 -2.49 -35.72
N PHE A 100 -11.99 -2.46 -34.75
CA PHE A 100 -11.84 -3.04 -33.42
C PHE A 100 -11.67 -4.56 -33.48
N GLU A 101 -12.43 -5.28 -34.31
CA GLU A 101 -12.24 -6.72 -34.49
C GLU A 101 -10.89 -7.08 -35.12
N LYS A 102 -10.40 -6.24 -36.04
CA LYS A 102 -9.14 -6.47 -36.77
C LYS A 102 -7.89 -5.99 -36.03
N ARG A 103 -8.02 -5.22 -34.96
CA ARG A 103 -6.89 -4.64 -34.21
C ARG A 103 -7.11 -4.74 -32.69
N ARG A 104 -6.07 -5.13 -31.95
CA ARG A 104 -5.99 -4.77 -30.52
C ARG A 104 -5.86 -3.25 -30.41
N ILE A 105 -6.71 -2.62 -29.60
CA ILE A 105 -6.59 -1.20 -29.17
C ILE A 105 -5.14 -0.93 -28.79
N ARG A 106 -4.56 0.16 -29.29
CA ARG A 106 -3.16 0.53 -29.02
C ARG A 106 -3.10 1.72 -28.05
N ASP A 107 -1.98 1.83 -27.36
CA ASP A 107 -1.72 2.94 -26.43
C ASP A 107 -1.31 4.21 -27.19
N SER A 108 -2.20 4.79 -28.00
CA SER A 108 -1.93 6.04 -28.74
C SER A 108 -2.82 7.19 -28.29
N ASP A 109 -2.26 8.39 -28.13
CA ASP A 109 -3.00 9.58 -27.70
C ASP A 109 -4.09 9.98 -28.70
N ASP A 110 -3.86 9.74 -30.00
CA ASP A 110 -4.84 10.02 -31.06
C ASP A 110 -6.09 9.13 -30.93
N GLU A 111 -5.91 7.87 -30.54
CA GLU A 111 -7.01 6.93 -30.28
C GLU A 111 -7.81 7.38 -29.05
N VAL A 112 -7.15 7.89 -28.01
CA VAL A 112 -7.82 8.47 -26.83
C VAL A 112 -8.68 9.68 -27.21
N VAL A 113 -8.15 10.56 -28.08
CA VAL A 113 -8.88 11.72 -28.59
C VAL A 113 -10.12 11.28 -29.38
N PHE A 114 -9.99 10.28 -30.25
CA PHE A 114 -11.13 9.69 -30.95
C PHE A 114 -12.16 9.12 -29.99
N LEU A 115 -11.75 8.28 -29.03
CA LEU A 115 -12.64 7.64 -28.06
C LEU A 115 -13.37 8.67 -27.17
N ALA A 116 -12.74 9.81 -26.86
CA ALA A 116 -13.36 10.91 -26.14
C ALA A 116 -14.50 11.57 -26.95
N SER A 117 -14.26 11.91 -28.23
CA SER A 117 -15.29 12.47 -29.11
C SER A 117 -16.38 11.44 -29.40
N PHE A 118 -16.01 10.17 -29.54
CA PHE A 118 -16.92 9.05 -29.74
C PHE A 118 -17.90 8.88 -28.55
N ALA A 119 -17.41 8.86 -27.31
CA ALA A 119 -18.25 8.77 -26.13
C ALA A 119 -19.17 10.00 -25.94
N LYS A 120 -18.70 11.19 -26.33
CA LYS A 120 -19.51 12.41 -26.33
C LYS A 120 -20.65 12.33 -27.35
N THR A 121 -20.40 11.77 -28.54
CA THR A 121 -21.43 11.54 -29.56
C THR A 121 -22.46 10.52 -29.09
N LEU A 122 -22.02 9.41 -28.49
CA LEU A 122 -22.92 8.41 -27.88
C LEU A 122 -23.87 9.02 -26.85
N SER A 123 -23.36 9.93 -26.01
CA SER A 123 -24.18 10.59 -24.99
C SER A 123 -25.24 11.53 -25.57
N ARG A 124 -25.06 12.04 -26.80
CA ARG A 124 -25.95 13.01 -27.45
C ARG A 124 -26.90 12.39 -28.46
N ARG A 125 -26.41 11.46 -29.28
CA ARG A 125 -27.09 10.89 -30.46
C ARG A 125 -27.12 9.36 -30.45
N GLY A 126 -26.88 8.74 -29.29
CA GLY A 126 -26.70 7.29 -29.21
C GLY A 126 -27.93 6.47 -29.62
N LYS A 127 -29.15 6.99 -29.44
CA LYS A 127 -30.38 6.31 -29.90
C LYS A 127 -30.46 6.29 -31.43
N ASP A 128 -30.26 7.44 -32.05
CA ASP A 128 -30.28 7.61 -33.51
C ASP A 128 -29.24 6.71 -34.19
N VAL A 129 -28.08 6.51 -33.53
CA VAL A 129 -27.06 5.56 -33.98
C VAL A 129 -27.57 4.12 -33.95
N LEU A 130 -28.26 3.70 -32.89
CA LEU A 130 -28.77 2.33 -32.77
C LEU A 130 -29.91 2.05 -33.75
N ASP A 131 -30.73 3.05 -34.07
CA ASP A 131 -31.81 2.90 -35.05
C ASP A 131 -31.26 2.55 -36.46
N GLY A 132 -30.01 2.92 -36.76
CA GLY A 132 -29.28 2.53 -37.98
C GLY A 132 -28.59 1.16 -37.93
N PHE A 133 -28.71 0.42 -36.82
CA PHE A 133 -28.07 -0.88 -36.60
C PHE A 133 -29.10 -2.00 -36.61
N THR A 134 -28.73 -3.16 -37.17
CA THR A 134 -29.49 -4.40 -36.94
C THR A 134 -29.37 -4.84 -35.47
N LEU A 135 -30.22 -5.77 -35.03
CA LEU A 135 -30.17 -6.32 -33.67
C LEU A 135 -28.80 -6.95 -33.37
N GLU A 136 -28.23 -7.67 -34.34
CA GLU A 136 -26.93 -8.33 -34.21
C GLU A 136 -25.79 -7.29 -34.16
N GLU A 137 -25.80 -6.31 -35.06
CA GLU A 137 -24.83 -5.20 -35.02
C GLU A 137 -24.91 -4.44 -33.70
N SER A 138 -26.11 -4.21 -33.17
CA SER A 138 -26.32 -3.53 -31.88
C SER A 138 -25.71 -4.30 -30.71
N ARG A 139 -25.85 -5.63 -30.71
CA ARG A 139 -25.24 -6.51 -29.70
C ARG A 139 -23.71 -6.49 -29.80
N THR A 140 -23.16 -6.63 -31.01
CA THR A 140 -21.71 -6.56 -31.25
C THR A 140 -21.15 -5.21 -30.84
N PHE A 141 -21.86 -4.12 -31.17
CA PHE A 141 -21.47 -2.77 -30.80
C PHE A 141 -21.32 -2.60 -29.29
N ARG A 142 -22.36 -2.98 -28.52
CA ARG A 142 -22.32 -2.90 -27.05
C ARG A 142 -21.19 -3.74 -26.45
N LYS A 143 -20.93 -4.94 -26.96
CA LYS A 143 -19.81 -5.78 -26.53
C LYS A 143 -18.46 -5.12 -26.79
N SER A 144 -18.24 -4.61 -28.00
CA SER A 144 -17.01 -3.90 -28.39
C SER A 144 -16.78 -2.66 -27.53
N LEU A 145 -17.85 -1.93 -27.18
CA LEU A 145 -17.77 -0.83 -26.22
C LEU A 145 -17.26 -1.29 -24.86
N LEU A 146 -17.91 -2.31 -24.25
CA LEU A 146 -17.49 -2.80 -22.94
C LEU A 146 -16.03 -3.27 -22.92
N ILE A 147 -15.60 -4.02 -23.95
CA ILE A 147 -14.20 -4.47 -24.06
C ILE A 147 -13.23 -3.29 -24.22
N THR A 148 -13.60 -2.29 -25.04
CA THR A 148 -12.81 -1.05 -25.18
C THR A 148 -12.61 -0.37 -23.83
N PHE A 149 -13.68 -0.26 -23.04
CA PHE A 149 -13.62 0.37 -21.73
C PHE A 149 -12.80 -0.45 -20.73
N LEU A 150 -12.94 -1.79 -20.72
CA LEU A 150 -12.07 -2.67 -19.92
C LEU A 150 -10.59 -2.40 -20.21
N LEU A 151 -10.22 -2.35 -21.50
CA LEU A 151 -8.85 -2.08 -21.93
C LEU A 151 -8.37 -0.69 -21.50
N LEU A 152 -9.19 0.35 -21.68
CA LEU A 152 -8.87 1.70 -21.22
C LEU A 152 -8.65 1.80 -19.71
N SER A 153 -9.45 1.06 -18.93
CA SER A 153 -9.29 1.01 -17.48
C SER A 153 -7.98 0.36 -17.07
N GLU A 154 -7.49 -0.63 -17.81
CA GLU A 154 -6.17 -1.23 -17.54
C GLU A 154 -5.01 -0.29 -17.91
N LEU A 155 -5.22 0.58 -18.88
CA LEU A 155 -4.25 1.61 -19.28
C LEU A 155 -4.36 2.89 -18.42
N GLU A 156 -5.30 2.96 -17.47
CA GLU A 156 -5.59 4.15 -16.66
C GLU A 156 -5.94 5.41 -17.49
N ARG A 157 -6.48 5.22 -18.70
CA ARG A 157 -6.86 6.29 -19.62
C ARG A 157 -8.38 6.46 -19.67
N GLY A 158 -8.86 7.70 -19.80
CA GLY A 158 -10.24 7.98 -20.23
C GLY A 158 -11.35 7.82 -19.19
N ALA A 159 -11.03 7.89 -17.88
CA ALA A 159 -12.01 7.74 -16.79
C ALA A 159 -13.27 8.62 -16.92
N LYS A 160 -13.16 9.83 -17.50
CA LYS A 160 -14.27 10.79 -17.62
C LYS A 160 -15.39 10.35 -18.58
N PHE A 161 -15.06 9.60 -19.62
CA PHE A 161 -16.03 9.14 -20.62
C PHE A 161 -16.41 7.67 -20.48
N PHE A 162 -15.60 6.90 -19.76
CA PHE A 162 -15.88 5.51 -19.38
C PHE A 162 -17.30 5.35 -18.80
N GLU A 163 -17.66 6.13 -17.78
CA GLU A 163 -18.95 5.99 -17.13
C GLU A 163 -20.14 6.34 -18.05
N GLY A 164 -20.00 7.36 -18.89
CA GLY A 164 -21.07 7.80 -19.80
C GLY A 164 -21.39 6.77 -20.87
N ALA A 165 -20.38 6.10 -21.41
CA ALA A 165 -20.57 5.07 -22.42
C ALA A 165 -21.09 3.75 -21.83
N VAL A 166 -20.65 3.37 -20.63
CA VAL A 166 -21.23 2.22 -19.92
C VAL A 166 -22.71 2.47 -19.59
N LYS A 167 -23.07 3.70 -19.17
CA LYS A 167 -24.49 4.09 -18.99
C LYS A 167 -25.30 3.93 -20.27
N PHE A 168 -24.72 4.30 -21.42
CA PHE A 168 -25.37 4.11 -22.72
C PHE A 168 -25.65 2.62 -22.99
N VAL A 169 -24.69 1.74 -22.74
CA VAL A 169 -24.87 0.28 -22.87
C VAL A 169 -26.01 -0.19 -21.98
N VAL A 170 -26.01 0.17 -20.69
CA VAL A 170 -27.06 -0.26 -19.74
C VAL A 170 -28.45 0.23 -20.15
N LYS A 171 -28.57 1.45 -20.70
CA LYS A 171 -29.85 2.01 -21.13
C LYS A 171 -30.39 1.43 -22.43
N THR A 172 -29.55 0.77 -23.22
CA THR A 172 -29.88 0.30 -24.57
C THR A 172 -29.79 -1.21 -24.75
N MET A 173 -29.31 -1.93 -23.73
CA MET A 173 -29.29 -3.38 -23.72
C MET A 173 -30.72 -3.94 -23.54
N SER A 174 -30.99 -5.05 -24.22
CA SER A 174 -32.18 -5.86 -23.94
C SER A 174 -31.95 -6.78 -22.73
N ALA A 175 -33.01 -7.16 -22.02
CA ALA A 175 -32.92 -8.06 -20.86
C ALA A 175 -32.30 -9.43 -21.20
N GLU A 176 -32.42 -9.88 -22.46
CA GLU A 176 -31.85 -11.14 -22.94
C GLU A 176 -30.32 -11.14 -23.03
N GLU A 177 -29.67 -9.97 -22.99
CA GLU A 177 -28.22 -9.89 -23.23
C GLU A 177 -27.36 -10.33 -22.04
N MET A 178 -27.95 -10.52 -20.85
CA MET A 178 -27.31 -11.05 -19.63
C MET A 178 -25.88 -10.50 -19.36
N LEU A 179 -25.67 -9.21 -19.66
CA LEU A 179 -24.34 -8.59 -19.60
C LEU A 179 -23.84 -8.41 -18.17
N LEU A 180 -24.75 -8.31 -17.19
CA LEU A 180 -24.40 -8.25 -15.78
C LEU A 180 -23.81 -9.59 -15.33
N GLU A 181 -24.49 -10.69 -15.67
CA GLU A 181 -24.08 -12.07 -15.38
C GLU A 181 -22.74 -12.36 -16.05
N PHE A 182 -22.56 -11.98 -17.32
CA PHE A 182 -21.27 -12.09 -18.00
C PHE A 182 -20.15 -11.36 -17.24
N CYS A 183 -20.41 -10.14 -16.74
CA CYS A 183 -19.40 -9.41 -15.97
C CYS A 183 -19.08 -10.07 -14.61
N ILE A 184 -20.03 -10.80 -14.02
CA ILE A 184 -19.86 -11.46 -12.72
C ILE A 184 -19.22 -12.84 -12.87
N ASP A 185 -19.67 -13.64 -13.83
CA ASP A 185 -19.36 -15.05 -13.94
C ASP A 185 -18.22 -15.34 -14.94
N GLU A 186 -18.08 -14.54 -16.00
CA GLU A 186 -17.12 -14.81 -17.09
C GLU A 186 -15.89 -13.88 -17.06
N LEU A 187 -16.03 -12.63 -16.60
CA LEU A 187 -14.89 -11.72 -16.51
C LEU A 187 -14.00 -12.03 -15.30
N PRO A 188 -12.67 -12.21 -15.49
CA PRO A 188 -11.78 -12.51 -14.38
C PRO A 188 -11.72 -11.40 -13.33
N VAL A 189 -11.60 -11.80 -12.05
CA VAL A 189 -11.64 -10.90 -10.89
C VAL A 189 -10.46 -9.92 -10.85
N TYR A 190 -9.32 -10.28 -11.46
CA TYR A 190 -8.15 -9.42 -11.53
C TYR A 190 -8.25 -8.29 -12.58
N VAL A 191 -9.30 -8.26 -13.41
CA VAL A 191 -9.53 -7.17 -14.37
C VAL A 191 -10.13 -5.98 -13.63
N ARG A 192 -9.38 -4.87 -13.52
CA ARG A 192 -9.78 -3.66 -12.78
C ARG A 192 -10.99 -2.97 -13.41
N GLY A 193 -11.04 -2.92 -14.74
CA GLY A 193 -12.16 -2.29 -15.48
C GLY A 193 -13.53 -2.91 -15.19
N ARG A 194 -13.53 -4.19 -14.78
CA ARG A 194 -14.73 -4.94 -14.39
C ARG A 194 -15.53 -4.23 -13.31
N TYR A 195 -14.86 -3.74 -12.27
CA TYR A 195 -15.51 -3.09 -11.13
C TYR A 195 -16.17 -1.77 -11.53
N GLY A 196 -15.55 -1.04 -12.47
CA GLY A 196 -16.13 0.17 -13.05
C GLY A 196 -17.42 -0.12 -13.83
N ILE A 197 -17.47 -1.23 -14.57
CA ILE A 197 -18.67 -1.66 -15.29
C ILE A 197 -19.77 -2.07 -14.31
N LEU A 198 -19.45 -2.96 -13.37
CA LEU A 198 -20.39 -3.45 -12.35
C LEU A 198 -21.02 -2.31 -11.55
N LYS A 199 -20.22 -1.30 -11.18
CA LYS A 199 -20.68 -0.08 -10.50
C LYS A 199 -21.80 0.60 -11.27
N VAL A 200 -21.61 0.81 -12.58
CA VAL A 200 -22.60 1.50 -13.42
C VAL A 200 -23.82 0.62 -13.65
N PHE A 201 -23.62 -0.67 -13.89
CA PHE A 201 -24.71 -1.62 -14.08
C PHE A 201 -25.63 -1.64 -12.86
N LEU A 202 -25.09 -1.90 -11.67
CA LEU A 202 -25.84 -1.96 -10.42
C LEU A 202 -26.49 -0.63 -10.05
N ARG A 203 -25.88 0.49 -10.45
CA ARG A 203 -26.51 1.80 -10.26
C ARG A 203 -27.75 2.00 -11.12
N GLU A 204 -27.71 1.58 -12.37
CA GLU A 204 -28.72 1.92 -13.37
C GLU A 204 -29.76 0.80 -13.59
N THR A 205 -29.49 -0.46 -13.19
CA THR A 205 -30.48 -1.54 -13.24
C THR A 205 -31.46 -1.44 -12.07
N ALA A 206 -32.75 -1.58 -12.36
CA ALA A 206 -33.79 -1.63 -11.33
C ALA A 206 -33.58 -2.85 -10.43
N VAL A 207 -33.69 -2.66 -9.11
CA VAL A 207 -33.45 -3.68 -8.10
C VAL A 207 -34.42 -4.85 -8.31
N SER A 208 -33.94 -5.97 -8.87
CA SER A 208 -34.69 -7.23 -8.93
C SER A 208 -34.52 -8.01 -7.62
N ASN A 209 -35.38 -8.99 -7.36
CA ASN A 209 -35.26 -9.88 -6.19
C ASN A 209 -33.96 -10.70 -6.19
N GLU A 210 -33.25 -10.80 -7.32
CA GLU A 210 -32.00 -11.55 -7.48
C GLU A 210 -30.74 -10.75 -7.12
N VAL A 211 -30.88 -9.45 -6.83
CA VAL A 211 -29.77 -8.56 -6.51
C VAL A 211 -29.01 -9.01 -5.26
N GLY A 212 -29.69 -9.64 -4.29
CA GLY A 212 -29.02 -10.22 -3.11
C GLY A 212 -27.98 -11.28 -3.48
N THR A 213 -28.31 -12.18 -4.41
CA THR A 213 -27.41 -13.22 -4.92
C THR A 213 -26.22 -12.63 -5.65
N VAL A 214 -26.47 -11.59 -6.46
CA VAL A 214 -25.42 -10.85 -7.18
C VAL A 214 -24.45 -10.20 -6.21
N ILE A 215 -24.95 -9.51 -5.18
CA ILE A 215 -24.11 -8.88 -4.15
C ILE A 215 -23.30 -9.94 -3.40
N GLY A 216 -23.91 -11.06 -3.04
CA GLY A 216 -23.23 -12.18 -2.39
C GLY A 216 -22.05 -12.71 -3.23
N LYS A 217 -22.27 -12.95 -4.52
CA LYS A 217 -21.18 -13.36 -5.45
C LYS A 217 -20.06 -12.33 -5.52
N ILE A 218 -20.38 -11.04 -5.63
CA ILE A 218 -19.36 -9.97 -5.68
C ILE A 218 -18.57 -9.93 -4.36
N CYS A 219 -19.24 -10.01 -3.21
CA CYS A 219 -18.59 -10.01 -1.91
C CYS A 219 -17.66 -11.21 -1.74
N GLN A 220 -18.09 -12.41 -2.15
CA GLN A 220 -17.27 -13.62 -2.12
C GLN A 220 -16.01 -13.45 -2.97
N GLN A 221 -16.15 -13.02 -4.22
CA GLN A 221 -15.01 -12.81 -5.12
C GLN A 221 -14.04 -11.74 -4.60
N LEU A 222 -14.54 -10.67 -3.99
CA LEU A 222 -13.67 -9.67 -3.36
C LEU A 222 -12.92 -10.26 -2.17
N ASN A 223 -13.60 -11.06 -1.34
CA ASN A 223 -13.03 -11.68 -0.15
C ASN A 223 -11.79 -12.52 -0.48
N GLU A 224 -11.83 -13.27 -1.59
CA GLU A 224 -10.73 -14.10 -2.08
C GLU A 224 -9.49 -13.29 -2.53
N HIS A 225 -9.64 -11.97 -2.73
CA HIS A 225 -8.60 -11.11 -3.30
C HIS A 225 -8.29 -9.85 -2.46
N LEU A 226 -8.72 -9.80 -1.20
CA LEU A 226 -8.50 -8.63 -0.33
C LEU A 226 -7.03 -8.37 0.01
N SER A 227 -6.15 -9.35 -0.14
CA SER A 227 -4.70 -9.16 0.01
C SER A 227 -4.09 -8.29 -1.11
N SER A 228 -4.76 -8.18 -2.26
CA SER A 228 -4.31 -7.38 -3.41
C SER A 228 -4.80 -5.95 -3.33
N GLN A 229 -3.91 -5.03 -2.96
CA GLN A 229 -4.21 -3.59 -2.92
C GLN A 229 -4.69 -3.04 -4.28
N LEU A 230 -4.20 -3.59 -5.40
CA LEU A 230 -4.61 -3.15 -6.74
C LEU A 230 -6.09 -3.44 -7.00
N ILE A 231 -6.54 -4.65 -6.62
CA ILE A 231 -7.93 -5.08 -6.79
C ILE A 231 -8.84 -4.30 -5.84
N THR A 232 -8.46 -4.16 -4.57
CA THR A 232 -9.28 -3.44 -3.58
C THR A 232 -9.41 -1.96 -3.91
N ASN A 233 -8.37 -1.33 -4.48
CA ASN A 233 -8.43 0.03 -4.97
C ASN A 233 -9.37 0.17 -6.17
N ALA A 234 -9.31 -0.76 -7.14
CA ALA A 234 -10.20 -0.75 -8.30
C ALA A 234 -11.67 -1.00 -7.92
N ALA A 235 -11.91 -1.84 -6.91
CA ALA A 235 -13.24 -2.16 -6.39
C ALA A 235 -13.83 -1.07 -5.47
N ALA A 236 -13.04 -0.11 -5.00
CA ALA A 236 -13.47 0.82 -3.94
C ALA A 236 -14.73 1.62 -4.31
N ASP A 237 -14.82 2.12 -5.54
CA ASP A 237 -15.99 2.87 -6.02
C ASP A 237 -17.23 1.98 -6.19
N LEU A 238 -17.05 0.71 -6.57
CA LEU A 238 -18.12 -0.27 -6.62
C LEU A 238 -18.65 -0.54 -5.21
N VAL A 239 -17.75 -0.82 -4.26
CA VAL A 239 -18.11 -1.07 -2.85
C VAL A 239 -18.85 0.13 -2.26
N ALA A 240 -18.38 1.35 -2.52
CA ALA A 240 -19.07 2.57 -2.08
C ALA A 240 -20.49 2.69 -2.66
N THR A 241 -20.67 2.32 -3.92
CA THR A 241 -21.98 2.30 -4.59
C THR A 241 -22.89 1.24 -3.97
N LEU A 242 -22.36 0.04 -3.71
CA LEU A 242 -23.07 -1.07 -3.09
C LEU A 242 -23.56 -0.72 -1.68
N VAL A 243 -22.71 -0.12 -0.84
CA VAL A 243 -23.08 0.32 0.52
C VAL A 243 -24.21 1.34 0.48
N ARG A 244 -24.14 2.29 -0.46
CA ARG A 244 -25.16 3.33 -0.60
C ARG A 244 -26.51 2.78 -1.06
N GLN A 245 -26.51 1.82 -2.00
CA GLN A 245 -27.74 1.27 -2.55
C GLN A 245 -28.35 0.15 -1.70
N PHE A 246 -27.51 -0.63 -1.02
CA PHE A 246 -27.92 -1.82 -0.28
C PHE A 246 -27.38 -1.80 1.16
N PRO A 247 -27.68 -0.76 1.96
CA PRO A 247 -27.12 -0.60 3.31
C PRO A 247 -27.54 -1.70 4.29
N GLY A 248 -28.63 -2.43 3.99
CA GLY A 248 -29.10 -3.57 4.78
C GLY A 248 -28.56 -4.93 4.34
N SER A 249 -27.65 -5.00 3.36
CA SER A 249 -27.10 -6.28 2.88
C SER A 249 -26.24 -6.95 3.94
N LEU A 250 -26.63 -8.16 4.33
CA LEU A 250 -25.86 -8.99 5.28
C LEU A 250 -24.49 -9.39 4.72
N GLU A 251 -24.41 -9.68 3.43
CA GLU A 251 -23.15 -10.06 2.77
C GLU A 251 -22.14 -8.91 2.77
N LEU A 252 -22.60 -7.67 2.54
CA LEU A 252 -21.73 -6.50 2.67
C LEU A 252 -21.30 -6.27 4.12
N GLN A 253 -22.21 -6.41 5.08
CA GLN A 253 -21.85 -6.30 6.50
C GLN A 253 -20.83 -7.37 6.91
N LYS A 254 -20.97 -8.60 6.40
CA LYS A 254 -20.03 -9.70 6.62
C LYS A 254 -18.66 -9.40 6.03
N LEU A 255 -18.62 -8.96 4.76
CA LEU A 255 -17.38 -8.56 4.08
C LEU A 255 -16.60 -7.53 4.89
N PHE A 256 -17.26 -6.50 5.41
CA PHE A 256 -16.57 -5.48 6.22
C PHE A 256 -16.23 -5.99 7.63
N SER A 257 -17.17 -6.63 8.33
CA SER A 257 -16.96 -7.04 9.72
C SER A 257 -15.91 -8.13 9.88
N GLU A 258 -15.81 -9.09 8.96
CA GLU A 258 -14.79 -10.16 9.01
C GLU A 258 -13.42 -9.62 8.68
N ASN A 259 -13.34 -8.79 7.63
CA ASN A 259 -12.06 -8.39 7.09
C ASN A 259 -11.46 -7.16 7.77
N ALA A 260 -12.26 -6.30 8.41
CA ALA A 260 -11.74 -5.28 9.31
C ALA A 260 -11.09 -5.89 10.57
N THR A 261 -11.47 -7.12 10.93
CA THR A 261 -10.92 -7.87 12.07
C THR A 261 -9.95 -8.99 11.66
N HIS A 262 -9.55 -9.02 10.38
CA HIS A 262 -8.69 -10.08 9.84
C HIS A 262 -7.31 -10.09 10.50
N HIS A 263 -6.66 -11.26 10.64
CA HIS A 263 -5.31 -11.35 11.20
C HIS A 263 -4.31 -10.58 10.31
N LEU A 264 -4.32 -10.84 8.99
CA LEU A 264 -3.56 -10.10 7.98
C LEU A 264 -3.79 -8.57 8.06
N LYS A 265 -2.73 -7.81 8.35
CA LYS A 265 -2.77 -6.33 8.39
C LYS A 265 -3.15 -5.72 7.04
N CYS A 266 -2.63 -6.26 5.94
CA CYS A 266 -2.90 -5.75 4.59
C CYS A 266 -4.39 -5.82 4.23
N VAL A 267 -5.07 -6.91 4.60
CA VAL A 267 -6.52 -7.08 4.41
C VAL A 267 -7.29 -6.03 5.21
N ARG A 268 -6.98 -5.88 6.51
CA ARG A 268 -7.61 -4.85 7.36
C ARG A 268 -7.45 -3.46 6.78
N TRP A 269 -6.22 -3.09 6.40
CA TRP A 269 -5.92 -1.78 5.82
C TRP A 269 -6.65 -1.52 4.51
N ASN A 270 -6.74 -2.53 3.65
CA ASN A 270 -7.47 -2.42 2.39
C ASN A 270 -8.97 -2.17 2.61
N VAL A 271 -9.57 -2.83 3.61
CA VAL A 271 -10.98 -2.61 3.98
C VAL A 271 -11.19 -1.24 4.63
N LEU A 272 -10.31 -0.85 5.58
CA LEU A 272 -10.39 0.46 6.24
C LEU A 272 -10.29 1.62 5.24
N ARG A 273 -9.51 1.47 4.16
CA ARG A 273 -9.43 2.47 3.08
C ARG A 273 -10.75 2.70 2.35
N TRP A 274 -11.62 1.69 2.28
CA TRP A 274 -12.95 1.85 1.69
C TRP A 274 -13.84 2.79 2.50
N PHE A 275 -13.65 2.88 3.83
CA PHE A 275 -14.42 3.81 4.66
C PHE A 275 -14.29 5.26 4.21
N GLY A 276 -13.08 5.67 3.81
CA GLY A 276 -12.82 7.00 3.27
C GLY A 276 -13.59 7.28 1.97
N ARG A 277 -13.83 6.24 1.15
CA ARG A 277 -14.46 6.34 -0.19
C ARG A 277 -15.99 6.31 -0.17
N ILE A 278 -16.60 5.80 0.90
CA ILE A 278 -18.08 5.74 1.01
C ILE A 278 -18.65 7.12 1.30
N ASP A 279 -19.46 7.68 0.41
CA ASP A 279 -20.07 9.01 0.60
C ASP A 279 -20.92 9.13 1.86
N ALA A 280 -20.96 10.34 2.43
CA ALA A 280 -21.83 10.68 3.54
C ALA A 280 -23.29 10.77 3.06
N SER A 281 -24.08 9.73 3.34
CA SER A 281 -25.51 9.66 3.05
C SER A 281 -26.27 9.01 4.21
N LYS A 282 -27.61 9.13 4.24
CA LYS A 282 -28.43 8.48 5.27
C LYS A 282 -28.30 6.96 5.21
N GLU A 283 -28.23 6.43 4.00
CA GLU A 283 -28.07 5.00 3.71
C GLU A 283 -26.73 4.49 4.21
N SER A 284 -25.63 5.17 3.85
CA SER A 284 -24.30 4.84 4.35
C SER A 284 -24.21 4.91 5.88
N CYS A 285 -24.87 5.90 6.50
CA CYS A 285 -24.93 6.01 7.96
C CYS A 285 -25.59 4.78 8.62
N HIS A 286 -26.73 4.34 8.07
CA HIS A 286 -27.40 3.12 8.54
C HIS A 286 -26.50 1.88 8.42
N PHE A 287 -25.75 1.76 7.32
CA PHE A 287 -24.79 0.68 7.13
C PHE A 287 -23.70 0.70 8.22
N PHE A 288 -23.09 1.85 8.48
CA PHE A 288 -22.03 1.97 9.49
C PHE A 288 -22.54 1.72 10.92
N LEU A 289 -23.77 2.11 11.25
CA LEU A 289 -24.39 1.80 12.55
C LEU A 289 -24.60 0.29 12.74
N ALA A 290 -25.05 -0.40 11.69
CA ALA A 290 -25.18 -1.86 11.71
C ALA A 290 -23.81 -2.54 11.83
N LEU A 291 -22.80 -2.05 11.10
CA LEU A 291 -21.42 -2.55 11.19
C LEU A 291 -20.83 -2.33 12.59
N GLN A 292 -21.03 -1.16 13.20
CA GLN A 292 -20.61 -0.85 14.56
C GLN A 292 -21.24 -1.85 15.56
N THR A 293 -22.54 -2.12 15.42
CA THR A 293 -23.27 -3.08 16.27
C THR A 293 -22.71 -4.50 16.10
N SER A 294 -22.43 -4.92 14.87
CA SER A 294 -21.83 -6.22 14.57
C SER A 294 -20.44 -6.37 15.19
N LEU A 295 -19.58 -5.35 15.06
CA LEU A 295 -18.23 -5.35 15.65
C LEU A 295 -18.26 -5.36 17.18
N ARG A 296 -19.21 -4.64 17.79
CA ARG A 296 -19.45 -4.72 19.25
C ARG A 296 -19.82 -6.14 19.66
N GLY A 297 -20.72 -6.79 18.92
CA GLY A 297 -21.09 -8.18 19.15
C GLY A 297 -19.89 -9.12 19.04
N LYS A 298 -19.03 -8.92 18.03
CA LYS A 298 -17.78 -9.69 17.89
C LYS A 298 -16.84 -9.51 19.07
N PHE A 299 -16.58 -8.27 19.49
CA PHE A 299 -15.73 -7.99 20.63
C PHE A 299 -16.22 -8.68 21.91
N LEU A 300 -17.54 -8.63 22.17
CA LEU A 300 -18.15 -9.28 23.35
C LEU A 300 -18.16 -10.81 23.27
N ALA A 301 -18.08 -11.38 22.07
CA ALA A 301 -18.06 -12.82 21.84
C ALA A 301 -16.64 -13.41 21.86
N THR A 302 -15.60 -12.58 21.91
CA THR A 302 -14.22 -13.03 21.98
C THR A 302 -13.92 -13.59 23.36
N ASP A 303 -13.73 -14.91 23.44
CA ASP A 303 -13.31 -15.63 24.64
C ASP A 303 -11.77 -15.70 24.69
N GLU A 304 -11.15 -14.52 24.79
CA GLU A 304 -9.71 -14.38 25.03
C GLU A 304 -9.53 -13.78 26.41
N ASP A 305 -8.73 -14.42 27.27
CA ASP A 305 -8.35 -13.90 28.59
C ASP A 305 -7.49 -12.64 28.37
N LEU A 306 -8.16 -11.50 28.21
CA LEU A 306 -7.55 -10.19 27.97
C LEU A 306 -7.04 -9.63 29.30
N TRP A 307 -6.02 -10.28 29.85
CA TRP A 307 -5.29 -9.76 30.98
C TRP A 307 -4.06 -8.98 30.49
N PRO A 308 -3.89 -7.74 30.96
CA PRO A 308 -2.54 -7.30 31.29
C PRO A 308 -2.47 -6.61 32.66
N PRO A 309 -1.42 -6.86 33.47
CA PRO A 309 -1.02 -5.90 34.49
C PRO A 309 -0.56 -4.60 33.80
N LEU A 310 -0.82 -3.46 34.44
CA LEU A 310 -0.61 -2.06 34.02
C LEU A 310 0.80 -1.66 33.46
N ILE A 311 1.69 -2.58 33.11
CA ILE A 311 3.12 -2.33 32.91
C ILE A 311 3.58 -2.59 31.45
N TRP A 312 2.71 -3.09 30.58
CA TRP A 312 3.12 -3.56 29.24
C TRP A 312 2.66 -2.60 28.13
N GLU A 313 3.22 -1.40 28.13
CA GLU A 313 3.38 -0.62 26.90
C GLU A 313 4.64 -1.09 26.19
N THR A 314 4.48 -2.04 25.27
CA THR A 314 5.55 -2.46 24.36
C THR A 314 5.03 -2.45 22.93
N GLU A 315 5.20 -1.32 22.24
CA GLU A 315 5.48 -1.32 20.80
C GLU A 315 6.84 -2.02 20.61
N ASP A 316 6.85 -3.36 20.54
CA ASP A 316 7.87 -4.22 19.88
C ASP A 316 7.71 -5.69 20.32
N VAL A 317 6.49 -6.24 20.31
CA VAL A 317 6.32 -7.70 20.43
C VAL A 317 5.92 -8.25 19.05
N SER A 318 6.94 -8.46 18.21
CA SER A 318 6.82 -9.40 17.08
C SER A 318 7.13 -10.79 17.62
N CYS A 319 6.10 -11.47 18.12
CA CYS A 319 6.19 -12.79 18.76
C CYS A 319 6.22 -13.90 17.70
N VAL A 320 7.39 -14.26 17.17
CA VAL A 320 7.48 -15.46 16.30
C VAL A 320 7.40 -16.73 17.16
N ASP A 321 6.31 -17.50 17.00
CA ASP A 321 6.15 -18.88 17.48
C ASP A 321 7.00 -19.84 16.61
N PRO A 322 7.75 -20.79 17.21
CA PRO A 322 8.58 -21.75 16.49
C PRO A 322 7.86 -22.86 15.67
N HIS A 323 6.53 -22.91 15.60
CA HIS A 323 5.80 -23.92 14.80
C HIS A 323 4.93 -23.35 13.66
N TRP A 324 5.24 -22.18 13.11
CA TRP A 324 4.32 -21.50 12.18
C TRP A 324 4.71 -21.52 10.70
N ASP A 325 3.74 -21.98 9.90
CA ASP A 325 3.64 -21.90 8.44
C ASP A 325 3.62 -20.46 7.94
N CYS A 326 4.11 -20.22 6.72
CA CYS A 326 4.52 -18.90 6.24
C CYS A 326 3.39 -17.86 6.03
N GLU A 327 3.15 -16.96 6.99
CA GLU A 327 2.51 -15.62 6.78
C GLU A 327 3.14 -14.53 7.69
N GLU A 328 4.48 -14.50 7.82
CA GLU A 328 5.19 -13.61 8.76
C GLU A 328 5.51 -12.21 8.19
N ALA A 329 4.48 -11.37 8.05
CA ALA A 329 4.63 -9.91 8.09
C ALA A 329 3.45 -9.28 8.84
N GLU A 330 3.15 -9.78 10.04
CA GLU A 330 1.92 -9.44 10.76
C GLU A 330 2.13 -9.01 12.20
N ASP A 331 1.51 -7.90 12.56
CA ASP A 331 1.28 -7.49 13.94
C ASP A 331 0.36 -8.54 14.59
N ILE A 332 0.87 -9.26 15.58
CA ILE A 332 0.11 -10.25 16.35
C ILE A 332 -0.81 -9.51 17.33
N LEU A 333 -1.86 -8.90 16.78
CA LEU A 333 -2.96 -8.33 17.54
C LEU A 333 -3.90 -9.47 17.90
N TRP A 334 -4.40 -9.53 19.13
CA TRP A 334 -5.38 -10.55 19.54
C TRP A 334 -6.74 -10.29 18.87
N GLY A 335 -7.63 -11.28 18.87
CA GLY A 335 -8.96 -11.14 18.26
C GLY A 335 -9.73 -9.95 18.82
N ALA A 336 -9.65 -9.73 20.13
CA ALA A 336 -10.28 -8.59 20.78
C ALA A 336 -9.63 -7.26 20.44
N ASP A 337 -8.30 -7.19 20.27
CA ASP A 337 -7.63 -5.96 19.82
C ASP A 337 -8.13 -5.56 18.44
N ARG A 338 -8.20 -6.52 17.52
CA ARG A 338 -8.66 -6.28 16.14
C ARG A 338 -10.13 -5.87 16.11
N ALA A 339 -10.97 -6.50 16.93
CA ALA A 339 -12.39 -6.16 17.03
C ALA A 339 -12.61 -4.76 17.63
N LEU A 340 -11.86 -4.41 18.69
CA LEU A 340 -11.94 -3.11 19.34
C LEU A 340 -11.40 -1.99 18.44
N ASP A 341 -10.25 -2.20 17.79
CA ASP A 341 -9.71 -1.24 16.82
C ASP A 341 -10.69 -1.01 15.65
N ALA A 342 -11.25 -2.08 15.07
CA ALA A 342 -12.26 -1.93 14.02
C ALA A 342 -13.51 -1.17 14.52
N TYR A 343 -13.97 -1.44 15.74
CA TYR A 343 -15.09 -0.73 16.36
C TYR A 343 -14.82 0.77 16.50
N LEU A 344 -13.63 1.15 16.99
CA LEU A 344 -13.24 2.54 17.17
C LEU A 344 -13.10 3.25 15.81
N ASN A 345 -12.52 2.59 14.80
CA ASN A 345 -12.42 3.13 13.45
C ASN A 345 -13.80 3.41 12.83
N VAL A 346 -14.75 2.49 12.95
CA VAL A 346 -16.14 2.70 12.48
C VAL A 346 -16.82 3.82 13.27
N SER A 347 -16.63 3.87 14.59
CA SER A 347 -17.17 4.93 15.45
C SER A 347 -16.60 6.31 15.07
N ALA A 348 -15.32 6.38 14.71
CA ALA A 348 -14.68 7.60 14.25
C ALA A 348 -15.26 8.08 12.92
N VAL A 349 -15.53 7.16 11.99
CA VAL A 349 -16.21 7.48 10.74
C VAL A 349 -17.62 8.01 10.99
N LEU A 350 -18.41 7.34 11.85
CA LEU A 350 -19.75 7.78 12.25
C LEU A 350 -19.74 9.19 12.84
N GLN A 351 -18.79 9.50 13.71
CA GLN A 351 -18.71 10.82 14.32
C GLN A 351 -18.19 11.90 13.35
N GLN A 352 -17.07 11.66 12.67
CA GLN A 352 -16.39 12.68 11.86
C GLN A 352 -17.12 12.96 10.55
N LYS A 353 -17.65 11.91 9.91
CA LYS A 353 -18.24 12.00 8.57
C LYS A 353 -19.76 12.14 8.60
N PHE A 354 -20.42 11.49 9.55
CA PHE A 354 -21.89 11.49 9.65
C PHE A 354 -22.42 12.36 10.80
N HIS A 355 -21.53 12.95 11.60
CA HIS A 355 -21.89 13.75 12.78
C HIS A 355 -22.78 12.98 13.79
N TYR A 356 -22.73 11.65 13.77
CA TYR A 356 -23.52 10.80 14.64
C TYR A 356 -23.07 10.95 16.10
N GLU A 357 -24.03 11.15 16.99
CA GLU A 357 -23.79 11.27 18.42
C GLU A 357 -23.57 9.90 19.06
N LEU A 358 -22.31 9.60 19.34
CA LEU A 358 -21.92 8.41 20.08
C LEU A 358 -22.38 8.54 21.55
N ASP A 359 -22.73 7.41 22.15
CA ASP A 359 -23.10 7.33 23.57
C ASP A 359 -21.91 7.78 24.45
N SER A 360 -22.15 8.76 25.32
CA SER A 360 -21.14 9.31 26.24
C SER A 360 -20.64 8.28 27.26
N ASN A 361 -21.46 7.27 27.53
CA ASN A 361 -21.15 6.18 28.46
C ASN A 361 -20.85 4.87 27.74
N ASP A 362 -20.46 4.92 26.46
CA ASP A 362 -20.15 3.70 25.72
C ASP A 362 -19.02 2.91 26.40
N PRO A 363 -19.32 1.72 26.97
CA PRO A 363 -18.35 0.96 27.74
C PRO A 363 -17.14 0.53 26.91
N LEU A 364 -17.28 0.38 25.58
CA LEU A 364 -16.16 0.01 24.72
C LEU A 364 -15.16 1.15 24.57
N ILE A 365 -15.62 2.41 24.47
CA ILE A 365 -14.73 3.57 24.40
C ILE A 365 -14.01 3.74 25.75
N HIS A 366 -14.73 3.64 26.87
CA HIS A 366 -14.13 3.72 28.21
C HIS A 366 -13.13 2.60 28.50
N SER A 367 -13.43 1.38 28.03
CA SER A 367 -12.49 0.26 28.11
C SER A 367 -11.26 0.50 27.24
N ALA A 368 -11.46 1.03 26.03
CA ALA A 368 -10.40 1.34 25.10
C ALA A 368 -9.44 2.44 25.59
N LEU A 369 -9.91 3.41 26.38
CA LEU A 369 -9.06 4.43 27.03
C LEU A 369 -8.03 3.82 28.00
N LYS A 370 -8.30 2.61 28.50
CA LYS A 370 -7.41 1.87 29.42
C LYS A 370 -6.77 0.66 28.75
N TRP A 371 -6.90 0.54 27.42
CA TRP A 371 -6.40 -0.61 26.68
C TRP A 371 -4.88 -0.64 26.66
N HIS A 372 -4.29 -1.82 26.56
CA HIS A 372 -2.82 -1.95 26.60
C HIS A 372 -2.15 -1.31 25.36
N LEU A 373 -2.79 -1.40 24.19
CA LEU A 373 -2.26 -0.82 22.93
C LEU A 373 -2.41 0.72 22.89
N PRO A 374 -1.31 1.48 22.69
CA PRO A 374 -1.36 2.94 22.58
C PRO A 374 -2.24 3.45 21.42
N GLU A 375 -2.28 2.76 20.29
CA GLU A 375 -3.07 3.17 19.11
C GLU A 375 -4.57 3.10 19.38
N ILE A 376 -5.02 2.06 20.10
CA ILE A 376 -6.41 1.89 20.52
C ILE A 376 -6.78 2.97 21.53
N ARG A 377 -5.91 3.25 22.52
CA ARG A 377 -6.09 4.35 23.47
C ARG A 377 -6.18 5.69 22.78
N LEU A 378 -5.32 5.96 21.80
CA LEU A 378 -5.34 7.19 21.02
C LEU A 378 -6.64 7.34 20.22
N ALA A 379 -7.08 6.28 19.54
CA ALA A 379 -8.35 6.29 18.80
C ALA A 379 -9.54 6.56 19.72
N ALA A 380 -9.61 5.89 20.87
CA ALA A 380 -10.63 6.08 21.88
C ALA A 380 -10.59 7.50 22.49
N PHE A 381 -9.39 8.01 22.77
CA PHE A 381 -9.20 9.36 23.31
C PHE A 381 -9.70 10.44 22.37
N ARG A 382 -9.41 10.32 21.06
CA ARG A 382 -9.92 11.26 20.06
C ARG A 382 -11.45 11.25 19.97
N LEU A 383 -12.06 10.07 20.03
CA LEU A 383 -13.52 9.92 20.08
C LEU A 383 -14.12 10.55 21.34
N TRP A 384 -13.54 10.26 22.49
CA TRP A 384 -13.99 10.77 23.78
C TRP A 384 -13.82 12.29 23.90
N LEU A 385 -12.66 12.83 23.51
CA LEU A 385 -12.32 14.25 23.63
C LEU A 385 -13.18 15.12 22.70
N SER A 386 -13.38 14.68 21.47
CA SER A 386 -14.19 15.42 20.49
C SER A 386 -15.67 15.55 20.91
N ARG A 387 -16.18 14.64 21.74
CA ARG A 387 -17.49 14.79 22.39
C ARG A 387 -17.42 15.61 23.67
N SER A 388 -16.42 15.37 24.51
CA SER A 388 -16.30 15.99 25.83
C SER A 388 -15.91 17.46 25.78
N GLY A 389 -15.38 17.98 24.66
CA GLY A 389 -14.86 19.34 24.50
C GLY A 389 -15.75 20.50 24.97
N ARG A 390 -17.08 20.31 25.10
CA ARG A 390 -18.00 21.31 25.69
C ARG A 390 -18.21 21.14 27.22
N ASN A 391 -18.00 19.94 27.75
CA ASN A 391 -18.25 19.53 29.13
C ASN A 391 -16.97 19.16 29.91
N LEU A 392 -15.79 19.49 29.37
CA LEU A 392 -14.49 19.27 30.05
C LEU A 392 -14.38 20.00 31.40
N ARG A 393 -15.25 21.00 31.66
CA ARG A 393 -15.31 21.72 32.95
C ARG A 393 -16.11 20.99 34.02
N GLU A 394 -16.83 19.92 33.67
CA GLU A 394 -17.48 19.06 34.65
C GLU A 394 -16.42 18.27 35.43
N SER A 395 -16.57 18.22 36.75
CA SER A 395 -15.57 17.66 37.67
C SER A 395 -15.14 16.23 37.29
N ASP A 396 -16.09 15.39 36.89
CA ASP A 396 -15.82 13.98 36.58
C ASP A 396 -15.06 13.79 35.25
N ASN A 397 -15.43 14.57 34.22
CA ASN A 397 -14.73 14.55 32.93
C ASN A 397 -13.31 15.12 33.05
N ASN A 398 -13.13 16.17 33.84
CA ASN A 398 -11.82 16.76 34.10
C ASN A 398 -10.91 15.78 34.87
N LYS A 399 -11.47 15.06 35.86
CA LYS A 399 -10.74 14.03 36.59
C LYS A 399 -10.30 12.89 35.67
N LEU A 400 -11.20 12.42 34.80
CA LEU A 400 -10.87 11.37 33.82
C LEU A 400 -9.83 11.83 32.79
N LEU A 401 -9.89 13.09 32.36
CA LEU A 401 -8.87 13.71 31.51
C LEU A 401 -7.51 13.76 32.21
N GLU A 402 -7.47 14.19 33.47
CA GLU A 402 -6.25 14.24 34.28
C GLU A 402 -5.64 12.85 34.45
N GLU A 403 -6.44 11.84 34.81
CA GLU A 403 -6.00 10.44 34.92
C GLU A 403 -5.45 9.91 33.58
N PHE A 404 -6.12 10.20 32.46
CA PHE A 404 -5.65 9.79 31.14
C PHE A 404 -4.33 10.49 30.75
N ILE A 405 -4.19 11.78 31.03
CA ILE A 405 -2.95 12.52 30.74
C ILE A 405 -1.78 11.95 31.53
N LEU A 406 -1.96 11.76 32.84
CA LEU A 406 -0.90 11.24 33.70
C LEU A 406 -0.55 9.79 33.34
N GLY A 407 -1.55 8.96 32.99
CA GLY A 407 -1.33 7.57 32.58
C GLY A 407 -0.64 7.40 31.23
N ASN A 408 -0.72 8.38 30.33
CA ASN A 408 -0.20 8.29 28.96
C ASN A 408 0.91 9.30 28.64
N GLY A 409 1.26 10.18 29.59
CA GLY A 409 2.26 11.23 29.40
C GLY A 409 3.65 10.70 29.03
N MET A 410 3.98 9.51 29.52
CA MET A 410 5.24 8.81 29.23
C MET A 410 5.10 7.69 28.18
N SER A 411 3.95 7.60 27.50
CA SER A 411 3.68 6.49 26.56
C SER A 411 4.75 6.36 25.49
N SER A 412 5.06 5.15 25.00
CA SER A 412 6.04 4.94 23.93
C SER A 412 5.63 5.60 22.60
N SER A 413 4.31 5.70 22.35
CA SER A 413 3.77 6.24 21.11
C SER A 413 3.88 7.76 21.05
N ALA A 414 4.71 8.28 20.14
CA ALA A 414 4.89 9.71 19.94
C ALA A 414 3.58 10.44 19.58
N SER A 415 2.70 9.77 18.84
CA SER A 415 1.39 10.31 18.45
C SER A 415 0.47 10.49 19.66
N LEU A 416 0.45 9.52 20.58
CA LEU A 416 -0.34 9.60 21.81
C LEU A 416 0.22 10.66 22.77
N ARG A 417 1.54 10.70 22.96
CA ARG A 417 2.20 11.74 23.80
C ARG A 417 1.84 13.15 23.33
N LYS A 418 1.93 13.41 22.02
CA LYS A 418 1.60 14.72 21.45
C LYS A 418 0.15 15.13 21.71
N GLU A 419 -0.79 14.21 21.58
CA GLU A 419 -2.22 14.49 21.79
C GLU A 419 -2.54 14.74 23.27
N VAL A 420 -1.90 13.99 24.17
CA VAL A 420 -1.98 14.18 25.61
C VAL A 420 -1.38 15.54 26.03
N GLU A 421 -0.25 15.91 25.46
CA GLU A 421 0.38 17.22 25.69
C GLU A 421 -0.54 18.36 25.26
N VAL A 422 -1.14 18.27 24.06
CA VAL A 422 -2.13 19.24 23.59
C VAL A 422 -3.33 19.31 24.53
N ALA A 423 -3.87 18.17 24.94
CA ALA A 423 -5.03 18.10 25.83
C ALA A 423 -4.74 18.65 27.24
N SER A 424 -3.49 18.56 27.72
CA SER A 424 -3.07 19.08 29.03
C SER A 424 -3.32 20.59 29.18
N SER A 425 -3.25 21.34 28.07
CA SER A 425 -3.54 22.78 28.05
C SER A 425 -4.99 23.13 28.43
N SER A 426 -5.90 22.18 28.21
CA SER A 426 -7.34 22.33 28.44
C SER A 426 -7.80 21.66 29.74
N CYS A 427 -6.91 20.96 30.44
CA CYS A 427 -7.19 20.25 31.69
C CYS A 427 -6.98 21.16 32.90
N THR A 428 -7.97 21.28 33.78
CA THR A 428 -7.79 21.90 35.09
C THR A 428 -7.25 20.88 36.08
N MET A 429 -5.96 20.55 35.95
CA MET A 429 -5.30 19.56 36.81
C MET A 429 -5.33 19.97 38.29
N THR A 430 -5.40 18.97 39.18
CA THR A 430 -5.10 19.17 40.60
C THR A 430 -3.64 19.63 40.80
N GLU A 431 -3.33 20.22 41.95
CA GLU A 431 -1.96 20.65 42.28
C GLU A 431 -0.97 19.46 42.26
N GLN A 432 -1.43 18.28 42.69
CA GLN A 432 -0.67 17.05 42.63
C GLN A 432 -0.45 16.59 41.18
N GLY A 433 -1.50 16.52 40.37
CA GLY A 433 -1.38 16.11 38.97
C GLY A 433 -0.54 17.09 38.14
N ARG A 434 -0.64 18.39 38.41
CA ARG A 434 0.22 19.40 37.76
C ARG A 434 1.70 19.19 38.08
N SER A 435 2.02 18.88 39.34
CA SER A 435 3.40 18.62 39.76
C SER A 435 3.95 17.36 39.09
N GLU A 436 3.13 16.31 38.99
CA GLU A 436 3.50 15.07 38.33
C GLU A 436 3.67 15.23 36.81
N TRP A 437 2.77 15.96 36.15
CA TRP A 437 2.86 16.28 34.74
C TRP A 437 4.13 17.08 34.39
N LEU A 438 4.44 18.11 35.20
CA LEU A 438 5.68 18.89 35.02
C LEU A 438 6.93 18.04 35.20
N ARG A 439 6.91 17.08 36.14
CA ARG A 439 8.00 16.11 36.32
C ARG A 439 8.16 15.24 35.06
N MET A 440 7.08 14.67 34.52
CA MET A 440 7.12 13.88 33.28
C MET A 440 7.66 14.69 32.10
N LEU A 441 7.20 15.93 31.92
CA LEU A 441 7.71 16.83 30.86
C LEU A 441 9.21 17.14 31.03
N SER A 442 9.67 17.34 32.27
CA SER A 442 11.10 17.57 32.52
C SER A 442 11.94 16.34 32.16
N THR A 443 11.47 15.13 32.50
CA THR A 443 12.10 13.86 32.13
C THR A 443 12.13 13.68 30.61
N LEU A 444 11.04 13.98 29.90
CA LEU A 444 10.99 13.93 28.43
C LEU A 444 11.91 14.97 27.76
N ALA A 445 12.04 16.15 28.35
CA ALA A 445 12.92 17.19 27.83
C ALA A 445 14.41 16.88 28.07
N GLU A 446 14.74 16.26 29.21
CA GLU A 446 16.07 15.74 29.50
C GLU A 446 16.40 14.56 28.58
N LYS A 447 15.48 13.61 28.40
CA LYS A 447 15.52 12.54 27.39
C LYS A 447 15.76 13.08 25.98
N ALA A 448 15.00 14.07 25.54
CA ALA A 448 15.15 14.64 24.21
C ALA A 448 16.50 15.36 24.03
N LYS A 449 17.01 16.02 25.07
CA LYS A 449 18.37 16.62 25.08
C LYS A 449 19.45 15.54 25.06
N LEU A 450 19.26 14.45 25.80
CA LEU A 450 20.11 13.27 25.78
C LEU A 450 20.10 12.60 24.40
N ASP A 451 18.93 12.43 23.78
CA ASP A 451 18.76 11.91 22.41
C ASP A 451 19.42 12.82 21.37
N GLU A 452 19.34 14.14 21.51
CA GLU A 452 20.02 15.09 20.61
C GLU A 452 21.55 15.10 20.81
N LEU A 453 22.03 14.93 22.04
CA LEU A 453 23.45 14.70 22.34
C LEU A 453 23.92 13.31 21.88
N GLN A 454 23.01 12.34 21.79
CA GLN A 454 23.22 10.97 21.35
C GLN A 454 22.79 10.71 19.89
N ARG A 455 22.47 11.74 19.10
CA ARG A 455 22.13 11.63 17.66
C ARG A 455 23.30 11.22 16.76
N GLY A 456 24.28 10.52 17.34
CA GLY A 456 25.26 9.69 16.65
C GLY A 456 25.21 8.20 17.00
N THR A 457 24.41 7.73 17.98
CA THR A 457 24.22 6.30 18.33
C THR A 457 23.36 6.16 19.59
N SER A 458 22.08 5.79 19.50
CA SER A 458 21.35 5.03 20.55
C SER A 458 19.89 4.81 20.15
N TYR A 459 19.48 3.54 20.05
CA TYR A 459 18.08 3.12 20.08
C TYR A 459 17.77 2.63 21.51
N LEU A 460 17.23 3.48 22.40
CA LEU A 460 16.61 3.05 23.67
C LEU A 460 15.56 4.06 24.22
N PRO A 461 14.64 3.61 25.10
CA PRO A 461 13.77 4.43 25.96
C PRO A 461 14.32 4.63 27.40
N ASP A 462 13.69 5.50 28.20
CA ASP A 462 14.36 6.35 29.22
C ASP A 462 14.15 5.99 30.70
N ASP A 463 13.64 4.80 31.00
CA ASP A 463 13.17 4.50 32.37
C ASP A 463 14.13 3.60 33.18
N LEU A 464 15.43 3.55 32.88
CA LEU A 464 16.41 2.76 33.64
C LEU A 464 17.28 3.64 34.55
N ASN A 465 17.22 3.39 35.86
CA ASN A 465 18.03 4.05 36.89
C ASN A 465 19.52 3.69 36.72
N ASP A 466 20.42 4.68 36.67
CA ASP A 466 21.87 4.51 36.46
C ASP A 466 22.56 3.54 37.45
N LEU A 467 21.93 3.26 38.60
CA LEU A 467 22.44 2.35 39.63
C LEU A 467 22.22 0.85 39.33
N GLN A 468 21.49 0.49 38.28
CA GLN A 468 21.21 -0.90 37.90
C GLN A 468 21.96 -1.37 36.64
N LEU A 469 22.78 -0.50 36.02
CA LEU A 469 23.55 -0.84 34.84
C LEU A 469 24.88 -1.54 35.21
N PRO A 470 25.17 -2.74 34.67
CA PRO A 470 26.47 -3.36 34.83
C PRO A 470 27.57 -2.52 34.18
N LEU A 471 28.69 -2.33 34.89
CA LEU A 471 29.89 -1.66 34.38
C LEU A 471 30.41 -2.38 33.12
N LEU A 472 30.70 -1.61 32.07
CA LEU A 472 31.29 -2.13 30.85
C LEU A 472 32.70 -2.69 31.12
N PRO A 473 33.08 -3.80 30.48
CA PRO A 473 34.41 -4.37 30.65
C PRO A 473 35.48 -3.47 30.02
N PRO A 474 36.75 -3.65 30.41
CA PRO A 474 37.89 -3.19 29.62
C PRO A 474 37.79 -3.68 28.18
N LEU A 475 38.22 -2.85 27.22
CA LEU A 475 38.15 -3.09 25.77
C LEU A 475 38.63 -4.48 25.33
N LYS A 476 39.67 -5.03 25.99
CA LYS A 476 40.24 -6.36 25.71
C LYS A 476 39.31 -7.53 26.09
N GLN A 477 38.39 -7.32 27.02
CA GLN A 477 37.45 -8.33 27.54
C GLN A 477 36.05 -8.19 26.91
N ALA A 478 35.82 -7.16 26.09
CA ALA A 478 34.51 -6.88 25.49
C ALA A 478 34.00 -8.03 24.60
N LYS A 479 34.89 -8.69 23.85
CA LYS A 479 34.53 -9.84 23.00
C LYS A 479 34.16 -11.08 23.81
N GLU A 480 34.90 -11.34 24.90
CA GLU A 480 34.63 -12.47 25.80
C GLU A 480 33.28 -12.27 26.51
N GLN A 481 33.02 -11.06 27.00
CA GLN A 481 31.74 -10.73 27.63
C GLN A 481 30.58 -10.75 26.63
N LEU A 482 30.79 -10.34 25.38
CA LEU A 482 29.78 -10.47 24.33
C LEU A 482 29.43 -11.95 24.07
N GLU A 483 30.44 -12.82 24.02
CA GLU A 483 30.22 -14.26 23.85
C GLU A 483 29.49 -14.88 25.04
N ASP A 484 29.79 -14.45 26.27
CA ASP A 484 29.11 -14.93 27.47
C ASP A 484 27.65 -14.48 27.52
N LEU A 485 27.33 -13.25 27.10
CA LEU A 485 25.94 -12.81 26.94
C LEU A 485 25.21 -13.63 25.87
N LEU A 486 25.86 -13.97 24.76
CA LEU A 486 25.27 -14.85 23.75
C LEU A 486 25.00 -16.26 24.32
N LYS A 487 25.89 -16.82 25.13
CA LYS A 487 25.64 -18.10 25.83
C LYS A 487 24.47 -17.99 26.81
N ILE A 488 24.40 -16.90 27.58
CA ILE A 488 23.27 -16.60 28.48
C ILE A 488 21.96 -16.51 27.69
N SER A 489 21.99 -15.98 26.47
CA SER A 489 20.82 -15.93 25.59
C SER A 489 20.33 -17.31 25.12
N GLY A 490 21.11 -18.37 25.35
CA GLY A 490 20.83 -19.73 24.89
C GLY A 490 21.55 -20.12 23.60
N SER A 491 22.51 -19.31 23.11
CA SER A 491 23.36 -19.70 21.99
C SER A 491 24.40 -20.72 22.44
N ALA A 492 24.28 -21.96 21.98
CA ALA A 492 25.19 -23.05 22.36
C ALA A 492 26.58 -22.95 21.69
N HIS A 493 26.65 -22.37 20.49
CA HIS A 493 27.88 -22.22 19.71
C HIS A 493 27.76 -21.13 18.64
N ALA A 494 28.85 -20.80 17.94
CA ALA A 494 28.94 -19.71 16.94
C ALA A 494 27.93 -19.76 15.77
N LYS A 495 27.29 -20.91 15.57
CA LYS A 495 26.25 -21.15 14.56
C LYS A 495 24.84 -21.39 15.15
N SER A 496 24.64 -21.15 16.44
CA SER A 496 23.39 -21.45 17.16
C SER A 496 22.67 -20.15 17.52
N CYS A 497 21.42 -20.03 17.08
CA CYS A 497 20.52 -18.94 17.41
C CYS A 497 19.33 -19.51 18.20
N PRO A 498 19.21 -19.22 19.51
CA PRO A 498 18.17 -19.77 20.37
C PRO A 498 16.79 -19.34 19.90
N ALA A 499 15.76 -20.19 20.05
CA ALA A 499 14.37 -19.81 19.83
C ALA A 499 13.91 -18.76 20.86
N PHE A 500 12.90 -17.95 20.54
CA PHE A 500 12.43 -16.88 21.43
C PHE A 500 12.04 -17.36 22.84
N PRO A 501 11.28 -18.46 23.01
CA PRO A 501 10.96 -18.95 24.36
C PRO A 501 12.22 -19.30 25.17
N VAL A 502 13.20 -19.93 24.52
CA VAL A 502 14.48 -20.32 25.13
C VAL A 502 15.31 -19.09 25.51
N LEU A 503 15.33 -18.07 24.64
CA LEU A 503 15.95 -16.79 24.92
C LEU A 503 15.37 -16.15 26.18
N TYR A 504 14.05 -15.94 26.21
CA TYR A 504 13.39 -15.28 27.34
C TYR A 504 13.49 -16.06 28.64
N GLU A 505 13.36 -17.39 28.58
CA GLU A 505 13.54 -18.25 29.74
C GLU A 505 14.98 -18.15 30.30
N ASN A 506 16.00 -18.16 29.45
CA ASN A 506 17.39 -18.08 29.90
C ASN A 506 17.76 -16.69 30.41
N LEU A 507 17.25 -15.61 29.79
CA LEU A 507 17.43 -14.25 30.29
C LEU A 507 16.80 -14.09 31.69
N ALA A 508 15.57 -14.58 31.86
CA ALA A 508 14.89 -14.56 33.16
C ALA A 508 15.64 -15.38 34.22
N LYS A 509 16.13 -16.58 33.88
CA LYS A 509 16.98 -17.41 34.78
C LYS A 509 18.28 -16.72 35.17
N ALA A 510 18.87 -15.96 34.26
CA ALA A 510 20.08 -15.19 34.50
C ALA A 510 19.81 -13.84 35.20
N GLY A 511 18.55 -13.52 35.51
CA GLY A 511 18.17 -12.28 36.18
C GLY A 511 18.26 -11.03 35.30
N TYR A 512 18.29 -11.19 33.98
CA TYR A 512 18.32 -10.08 33.03
C TYR A 512 16.92 -9.72 32.55
N ASP A 513 16.59 -8.43 32.63
CA ASP A 513 15.53 -7.85 31.80
C ASP A 513 16.00 -7.79 30.33
N GLN A 514 15.09 -8.05 29.39
CA GLN A 514 15.40 -8.08 27.95
C GLN A 514 15.95 -6.75 27.42
N ARG A 515 15.52 -5.62 27.98
CA ARG A 515 15.98 -4.27 27.58
C ARG A 515 17.36 -4.00 28.15
N VAL A 516 17.61 -4.38 29.41
CA VAL A 516 18.94 -4.31 30.04
C VAL A 516 19.93 -5.19 29.28
N PHE A 517 19.52 -6.40 28.91
CA PHE A 517 20.32 -7.31 28.09
C PHE A 517 20.62 -6.73 26.71
N ALA A 518 19.60 -6.19 26.03
CA ALA A 518 19.79 -5.52 24.74
C ALA A 518 20.76 -4.34 24.82
N ARG A 519 20.67 -3.54 25.89
CA ARG A 519 21.58 -2.41 26.14
C ARG A 519 23.01 -2.87 26.32
N LEU A 520 23.24 -3.88 27.16
CA LEU A 520 24.58 -4.43 27.36
C LEU A 520 25.20 -4.94 26.06
N MET A 521 24.41 -5.60 25.21
CA MET A 521 24.84 -6.04 23.89
C MET A 521 25.21 -4.86 22.98
N ILE A 522 24.40 -3.80 22.98
CA ILE A 522 24.63 -2.58 22.18
C ILE A 522 25.86 -1.81 22.65
N ASP A 523 26.02 -1.66 23.96
CA ASP A 523 27.18 -0.97 24.53
C ASP A 523 28.47 -1.76 24.28
N LEU A 524 28.41 -3.09 24.31
CA LEU A 524 29.51 -3.94 23.88
C LEU A 524 29.78 -3.82 22.38
N PHE A 525 28.77 -3.68 21.51
CA PHE A 525 28.99 -3.43 20.09
C PHE A 525 29.69 -2.09 19.85
N ASN A 526 29.27 -1.03 20.53
CA ASN A 526 29.90 0.29 20.44
C ASN A 526 31.34 0.25 20.96
N LEU A 527 31.59 -0.49 22.05
CA LEU A 527 32.91 -0.69 22.61
C LEU A 527 33.80 -1.50 21.65
N ILE A 528 33.31 -2.61 21.10
CA ILE A 528 34.04 -3.44 20.13
C ILE A 528 34.32 -2.68 18.83
N ARG A 529 33.37 -1.86 18.36
CA ARG A 529 33.56 -0.96 17.22
C ARG A 529 34.72 0.00 17.44
N SER A 530 34.93 0.46 18.67
CA SER A 530 36.02 1.39 19.02
C SER A 530 37.41 0.72 19.13
N HIS A 531 37.52 -0.59 18.90
CA HIS A 531 38.78 -1.34 18.90
C HIS A 531 39.60 -1.10 17.62
N GLU A 532 40.94 -1.16 17.72
CA GLU A 532 41.87 -0.84 16.62
C GLU A 532 41.80 -1.77 15.39
N ASN A 533 41.26 -3.00 15.50
CA ASN A 533 41.22 -3.96 14.40
C ASN A 533 39.78 -4.15 13.89
N VAL A 534 39.55 -3.70 12.65
CA VAL A 534 38.23 -3.63 12.01
C VAL A 534 37.69 -5.01 11.65
N LYS A 535 38.51 -5.91 11.08
CA LYS A 535 38.12 -7.29 10.79
C LYS A 535 37.62 -8.00 12.05
N ASP A 536 38.37 -7.83 13.12
CA ASP A 536 38.11 -8.42 14.42
C ASP A 536 36.82 -7.88 15.08
N ALA A 537 36.50 -6.60 14.86
CA ALA A 537 35.26 -5.98 15.30
C ALA A 537 34.07 -6.47 14.47
N LEU A 538 34.22 -6.53 13.14
CA LEU A 538 33.22 -7.05 12.24
C LEU A 538 32.91 -8.53 12.53
N ASP A 539 33.92 -9.38 12.75
CA ASP A 539 33.72 -10.81 13.06
C ASP A 539 32.89 -11.01 14.34
N ALA A 540 33.20 -10.23 15.39
CA ALA A 540 32.48 -10.29 16.66
C ALA A 540 31.03 -9.78 16.54
N ILE A 541 30.82 -8.63 15.89
CA ILE A 541 29.49 -8.02 15.75
C ILE A 541 28.62 -8.84 14.79
N SER A 542 29.14 -9.26 13.63
CA SER A 542 28.45 -10.14 12.68
C SER A 542 28.08 -11.49 13.32
N GLY A 543 28.98 -12.05 14.13
CA GLY A 543 28.69 -13.24 14.92
C GLY A 543 27.51 -13.02 15.86
N ALA A 544 27.49 -11.93 16.60
CA ALA A 544 26.45 -11.64 17.57
C ALA A 544 25.07 -11.32 16.96
N VAL A 545 25.01 -10.51 15.90
CA VAL A 545 23.74 -10.16 15.23
C VAL A 545 23.09 -11.34 14.50
N THR A 546 23.88 -12.33 14.07
CA THR A 546 23.34 -13.56 13.46
C THR A 546 22.83 -14.58 14.50
N ARG A 547 23.27 -14.44 15.76
CA ARG A 547 22.92 -15.32 16.90
C ARG A 547 21.87 -14.71 17.84
N CYS A 548 21.73 -13.39 17.89
CA CYS A 548 20.76 -12.70 18.72
C CYS A 548 19.40 -12.57 18.02
N ARG A 549 18.30 -12.81 18.76
CA ARG A 549 16.94 -12.63 18.22
C ARG A 549 16.30 -11.28 18.53
N LEU A 550 16.88 -10.49 19.43
CA LEU A 550 16.36 -9.17 19.79
C LEU A 550 16.58 -8.20 18.62
N LYS A 551 15.48 -7.72 18.03
CA LYS A 551 15.48 -6.86 16.84
C LYS A 551 16.34 -5.60 17.01
N VAL A 552 16.23 -4.91 18.14
CA VAL A 552 16.98 -3.67 18.41
C VAL A 552 18.50 -3.92 18.41
N VAL A 553 18.96 -5.04 18.96
CA VAL A 553 20.38 -5.43 18.93
C VAL A 553 20.84 -5.73 17.50
N VAL A 554 20.00 -6.45 16.75
CA VAL A 554 20.29 -6.81 15.35
C VAL A 554 20.37 -5.58 14.45
N ASP A 555 19.39 -4.68 14.56
CA ASP A 555 19.33 -3.45 13.76
C ASP A 555 20.54 -2.55 14.06
N HIS A 556 20.87 -2.34 15.34
CA HIS A 556 22.02 -1.53 15.75
C HIS A 556 23.35 -2.11 15.27
N GLY A 557 23.55 -3.43 15.45
CA GLY A 557 24.76 -4.09 14.98
C GLY A 557 24.89 -4.07 13.45
N CYS A 558 23.78 -4.15 12.70
CA CYS A 558 23.78 -3.97 11.24
C CYS A 558 24.25 -2.57 10.83
N THR A 559 23.75 -1.53 11.49
CA THR A 559 24.20 -0.15 11.23
C THR A 559 25.71 0.02 11.47
N ILE A 560 26.24 -0.54 12.56
CA ILE A 560 27.68 -0.50 12.83
C ILE A 560 28.49 -1.23 11.75
N MET A 561 28.03 -2.40 11.30
CA MET A 561 28.69 -3.14 10.22
C MET A 561 28.69 -2.33 8.91
N ASP A 562 27.58 -1.68 8.57
CA ASP A 562 27.47 -0.84 7.37
C ASP A 562 28.47 0.32 7.42
N GLU A 563 28.63 0.95 8.58
CA GLU A 563 29.61 2.02 8.80
C GLU A 563 31.04 1.51 8.69
N LEU A 564 31.37 0.40 9.36
CA LEU A 564 32.70 -0.22 9.31
C LEU A 564 33.06 -0.70 7.90
N LEU A 565 32.10 -1.19 7.12
CA LEU A 565 32.30 -1.61 5.72
C LEU A 565 32.27 -0.46 4.71
N SER A 566 31.95 0.77 5.13
CA SER A 566 31.87 1.96 4.26
C SER A 566 33.07 2.91 4.39
N ILE A 567 33.91 2.74 5.40
CA ILE A 567 35.07 3.60 5.67
C ILE A 567 36.35 2.94 5.15
N HIS A 568 37.28 3.74 4.62
CA HIS A 568 38.63 3.28 4.28
C HIS A 568 39.49 3.20 5.54
N HIS A 569 40.03 2.02 5.83
CA HIS A 569 40.87 1.78 7.01
C HIS A 569 42.34 1.75 6.62
N SER A 570 43.20 2.40 7.41
CA SER A 570 44.64 2.52 7.10
C SER A 570 45.39 1.19 7.14
N ASP A 571 44.85 0.21 7.88
CA ASP A 571 45.59 -0.98 8.31
C ASP A 571 45.15 -2.26 7.56
N GLU A 572 44.08 -2.22 6.76
CA GLU A 572 43.60 -3.35 5.96
C GLU A 572 43.12 -2.91 4.56
N HIS A 573 43.40 -3.72 3.54
CA HIS A 573 42.90 -3.45 2.19
C HIS A 573 41.37 -3.57 2.17
N PHE A 574 40.69 -2.46 1.84
CA PHE A 574 39.22 -2.37 1.77
C PHE A 574 38.56 -3.53 1.00
N PHE A 575 39.12 -3.90 -0.16
CA PHE A 575 38.61 -5.02 -0.97
C PHE A 575 38.79 -6.38 -0.31
N TYR A 576 39.87 -6.59 0.45
CA TYR A 576 40.11 -7.84 1.19
C TYR A 576 39.04 -8.04 2.28
N LEU A 577 38.68 -6.97 3.00
CA LEU A 577 37.62 -6.99 4.01
C LEU A 577 36.26 -7.35 3.41
N ILE A 578 35.90 -6.74 2.28
CA ILE A 578 34.63 -6.99 1.58
C ILE A 578 34.55 -8.46 1.10
N GLU A 579 35.59 -8.97 0.43
CA GLU A 579 35.62 -10.35 -0.04
C GLU A 579 35.60 -11.37 1.10
N TYR A 580 36.32 -11.09 2.19
CA TYR A 580 36.30 -11.93 3.39
C TYR A 580 34.90 -12.02 4.00
N PHE A 581 34.21 -10.88 4.17
CA PHE A 581 32.86 -10.86 4.75
C PHE A 581 31.81 -11.43 3.81
N TYR A 582 31.99 -11.28 2.50
CA TYR A 582 31.17 -11.98 1.50
C TYR A 582 31.25 -13.50 1.70
N CYS A 583 32.47 -14.04 1.75
CA CYS A 583 32.69 -15.48 1.97
C CYS A 583 32.15 -15.94 3.32
N TRP A 584 32.37 -15.15 4.38
CA TRP A 584 31.85 -15.44 5.73
C TRP A 584 30.32 -15.55 5.76
N ALA A 585 29.62 -14.64 5.07
CA ALA A 585 28.16 -14.61 5.04
C ALA A 585 27.59 -15.72 4.14
N MET A 586 28.20 -15.95 2.97
CA MET A 586 27.82 -17.03 2.07
C MET A 586 27.99 -18.41 2.73
N ASN A 587 29.09 -18.63 3.47
CA ASN A 587 29.29 -19.87 4.22
C ASN A 587 28.18 -20.11 5.26
N ARG A 588 27.68 -19.07 5.92
CA ARG A 588 26.53 -19.18 6.85
C ARG A 588 25.20 -19.35 6.15
N LEU A 589 25.09 -18.87 4.91
CA LEU A 589 23.88 -19.03 4.11
C LEU A 589 23.69 -20.48 3.67
N ILE A 590 24.77 -21.12 3.22
CA ILE A 590 24.73 -22.46 2.60
C ILE A 590 25.01 -23.62 3.56
N ASP A 591 25.46 -23.32 4.79
CA ASP A 591 25.73 -24.35 5.79
C ASP A 591 24.46 -24.86 6.48
N LYS A 592 24.24 -26.18 6.38
CA LYS A 592 23.11 -26.91 6.96
C LYS A 592 23.06 -26.85 8.49
N ASP A 593 24.22 -26.77 9.14
CA ASP A 593 24.32 -26.78 10.60
C ASP A 593 24.17 -25.37 11.20
N THR A 594 24.06 -24.35 10.35
CA THR A 594 23.87 -22.97 10.79
C THR A 594 22.41 -22.68 11.12
N GLN A 595 22.17 -22.20 12.34
CA GLN A 595 20.91 -21.65 12.84
C GLN A 595 21.11 -20.14 13.00
N CYS A 596 20.67 -19.36 12.02
CA CYS A 596 20.78 -17.90 12.05
C CYS A 596 19.52 -17.24 11.50
N ARG A 597 19.28 -15.97 11.86
CA ARG A 597 18.21 -15.19 11.24
C ARG A 597 18.61 -14.75 9.84
N THR A 598 17.69 -14.95 8.90
CA THR A 598 17.89 -14.59 7.49
C THR A 598 17.94 -13.07 7.24
N LEU A 599 17.25 -12.28 8.07
CA LEU A 599 17.24 -10.82 7.97
C LEU A 599 18.62 -10.18 8.20
N PRO A 600 19.31 -10.36 9.34
CA PRO A 600 20.67 -9.85 9.50
C PRO A 600 21.63 -10.39 8.44
N LEU A 601 21.52 -11.65 8.05
CA LEU A 601 22.37 -12.23 7.01
C LEU A 601 22.17 -11.54 5.64
N SER A 602 20.90 -11.27 5.26
CA SER A 602 20.57 -10.51 4.05
C SER A 602 21.09 -9.08 4.08
N ARG A 603 21.07 -8.41 5.24
CA ARG A 603 21.59 -7.05 5.40
C ARG A 603 23.11 -7.02 5.28
N ILE A 604 23.82 -7.96 5.92
CA ILE A 604 25.28 -8.10 5.79
C ILE A 604 25.65 -8.34 4.32
N LEU A 605 24.99 -9.30 3.66
CA LEU A 605 25.24 -9.60 2.25
C LEU A 605 24.97 -8.38 1.36
N TRP A 606 23.90 -7.63 1.62
CA TRP A 606 23.60 -6.39 0.89
C TRP A 606 24.73 -5.39 1.03
N SER A 607 25.15 -5.10 2.25
CA SER A 607 26.16 -4.06 2.54
C SER A 607 27.54 -4.38 1.98
N VAL A 608 27.82 -5.66 1.76
CA VAL A 608 29.04 -6.14 1.07
C VAL A 608 28.88 -6.11 -0.45
N CYS A 609 27.79 -6.67 -0.99
CA CYS A 609 27.54 -6.76 -2.43
C CYS A 609 27.28 -5.39 -3.07
N GLU A 610 26.70 -4.43 -2.35
CA GLU A 610 26.48 -3.06 -2.84
C GLU A 610 27.79 -2.33 -3.15
N LYS A 611 28.91 -2.76 -2.56
CA LYS A 611 30.24 -2.17 -2.81
C LYS A 611 30.87 -2.63 -4.13
N SER A 612 30.35 -3.69 -4.77
CA SER A 612 30.88 -4.20 -6.04
C SER A 612 29.82 -4.89 -6.89
N GLN A 613 29.61 -4.39 -8.11
CA GLN A 613 28.72 -5.01 -9.09
C GLN A 613 29.10 -6.46 -9.42
N ASP A 614 30.38 -6.80 -9.39
CA ASP A 614 30.85 -8.16 -9.65
C ASP A 614 30.49 -9.10 -8.49
N LEU A 615 30.64 -8.66 -7.23
CA LEU A 615 30.19 -9.44 -6.08
C LEU A 615 28.66 -9.62 -6.05
N MET A 616 27.92 -8.62 -6.51
CA MET A 616 26.46 -8.73 -6.68
C MET A 616 26.09 -9.82 -7.70
N LYS A 617 26.80 -9.89 -8.83
CA LYS A 617 26.61 -10.95 -9.83
C LYS A 617 27.01 -12.32 -9.29
N ILE A 618 28.15 -12.41 -8.62
CA ILE A 618 28.65 -13.66 -8.00
C ILE A 618 27.65 -14.16 -6.93
N TYR A 619 27.03 -13.26 -6.15
CA TYR A 619 25.98 -13.59 -5.19
C TYR A 619 24.78 -14.27 -5.82
N PHE A 620 24.19 -13.67 -6.86
CA PHE A 620 23.02 -14.25 -7.52
C PHE A 620 23.34 -15.58 -8.19
N GLU A 621 24.50 -15.70 -8.84
CA GLU A 621 24.91 -16.95 -9.49
C GLU A 621 25.21 -18.05 -8.47
N SER A 622 25.80 -17.70 -7.32
CA SER A 622 26.05 -18.64 -6.22
C SER A 622 24.74 -19.14 -5.60
N CYS A 623 23.77 -18.24 -5.37
CA CYS A 623 22.44 -18.63 -4.88
C CYS A 623 21.70 -19.51 -5.90
N ARG A 624 21.75 -19.14 -7.18
CA ARG A 624 21.15 -19.93 -8.27
C ARG A 624 21.74 -21.34 -8.35
N SER A 625 23.06 -21.45 -8.33
CA SER A 625 23.76 -22.74 -8.35
C SER A 625 23.38 -23.59 -7.14
N THR A 626 23.32 -22.96 -5.95
CA THR A 626 22.90 -23.61 -4.70
C THR A 626 21.46 -24.13 -4.79
N LEU A 627 20.53 -23.41 -5.41
CA LEU A 627 19.12 -23.81 -5.52
C LEU A 627 18.86 -24.90 -6.57
N ILE A 628 19.76 -25.07 -7.54
CA ILE A 628 19.64 -26.07 -8.63
C ILE A 628 20.18 -27.45 -8.18
N ASP A 629 21.02 -27.50 -7.15
CA ASP A 629 21.61 -28.76 -6.67
C ASP A 629 20.57 -29.69 -6.01
N SER A 630 20.40 -30.88 -6.59
CA SER A 630 19.27 -31.79 -6.37
C SER A 630 19.17 -32.52 -5.01
N PRO A 631 20.18 -32.49 -4.10
CA PRO A 631 19.99 -32.93 -2.72
C PRO A 631 20.27 -31.78 -1.73
N LEU A 632 19.73 -30.58 -1.97
CA LEU A 632 19.87 -29.49 -1.01
C LEU A 632 19.08 -29.75 0.28
N ASP A 633 19.70 -29.52 1.43
CA ASP A 633 19.03 -29.54 2.73
C ASP A 633 17.88 -28.51 2.75
N SER A 634 16.70 -28.91 3.23
CA SER A 634 15.49 -28.07 3.17
C SER A 634 15.65 -26.75 3.93
N LYS A 635 16.44 -26.72 5.02
CA LYS A 635 16.70 -25.50 5.80
C LYS A 635 17.68 -24.57 5.10
N VAL A 636 18.61 -25.12 4.32
CA VAL A 636 19.51 -24.32 3.47
C VAL A 636 18.70 -23.72 2.33
N HIS A 637 17.88 -24.53 1.67
CA HIS A 637 17.00 -24.10 0.59
C HIS A 637 16.12 -22.93 1.06
N GLU A 638 15.38 -23.11 2.15
CA GLU A 638 14.51 -22.08 2.72
C GLU A 638 15.26 -20.78 3.08
N ARG A 639 16.46 -20.90 3.66
CA ARG A 639 17.27 -19.74 4.06
C ARG A 639 17.79 -18.94 2.87
N VAL A 640 18.26 -19.61 1.82
CA VAL A 640 18.70 -18.96 0.56
C VAL A 640 17.55 -18.15 -0.03
N LEU A 641 16.34 -18.71 -0.05
CA LEU A 641 15.16 -18.08 -0.65
C LEU A 641 14.63 -16.90 0.15
N LYS A 642 14.54 -17.07 1.47
CA LYS A 642 14.22 -15.97 2.38
C LYS A 642 15.24 -14.83 2.25
N THR A 643 16.54 -15.15 2.09
CA THR A 643 17.59 -14.14 1.90
C THR A 643 17.38 -13.39 0.59
N LEU A 644 17.17 -14.10 -0.53
CA LEU A 644 16.90 -13.49 -1.84
C LEU A 644 15.66 -12.60 -1.85
N LYS A 645 14.57 -13.03 -1.19
CA LYS A 645 13.33 -12.24 -1.08
C LYS A 645 13.55 -10.93 -0.31
N LEU A 646 14.27 -11.00 0.81
CA LEU A 646 14.61 -9.83 1.62
C LEU A 646 15.58 -8.90 0.87
N PHE A 647 16.54 -9.47 0.16
CA PHE A 647 17.48 -8.75 -0.70
C PHE A 647 16.76 -7.99 -1.83
N ALA A 648 15.80 -8.63 -2.50
CA ALA A 648 14.98 -8.03 -3.56
C ALA A 648 14.02 -6.95 -3.05
N SER A 649 13.60 -7.00 -1.79
CA SER A 649 12.74 -5.96 -1.19
C SER A 649 13.47 -4.65 -0.90
N LYS A 650 14.81 -4.67 -0.82
CA LYS A 650 15.66 -3.50 -0.53
C LYS A 650 16.19 -2.83 -1.81
N ALA A 651 16.42 -3.61 -2.86
CA ALA A 651 16.66 -3.06 -4.20
C ALA A 651 15.32 -2.53 -4.75
N GLU A 652 15.18 -1.25 -5.04
CA GLU A 652 14.06 -0.73 -5.85
C GLU A 652 14.15 -1.33 -7.27
N CYS A 653 13.74 -2.58 -7.44
CA CYS A 653 13.96 -3.37 -8.64
C CYS A 653 12.89 -3.10 -9.70
N SER A 654 12.96 -1.94 -10.36
CA SER A 654 12.42 -1.78 -11.72
C SER A 654 13.48 -2.03 -12.80
N GLU A 655 14.77 -1.85 -12.52
CA GLU A 655 15.84 -1.97 -13.52
C GLU A 655 16.62 -3.29 -13.47
N PHE A 656 16.93 -3.84 -12.28
CA PHE A 656 17.85 -4.99 -12.16
C PHE A 656 17.25 -6.38 -12.45
N CYS A 657 15.93 -6.55 -12.31
CA CYS A 657 15.29 -7.86 -12.55
C CYS A 657 15.19 -8.24 -14.03
N TYR A 658 15.38 -7.30 -14.97
CA TYR A 658 15.14 -7.55 -16.39
C TYR A 658 16.34 -8.13 -17.15
N GLU A 659 17.58 -7.92 -16.71
CA GLU A 659 18.76 -8.30 -17.51
C GLU A 659 19.43 -9.62 -17.09
N HIS A 660 19.27 -10.08 -15.84
CA HIS A 660 20.10 -11.20 -15.33
C HIS A 660 19.36 -12.31 -14.58
N ILE A 661 18.06 -12.16 -14.33
CA ILE A 661 17.24 -13.24 -13.78
C ILE A 661 16.32 -13.75 -14.89
N ASN A 662 16.48 -15.01 -15.27
CA ASN A 662 15.53 -15.66 -16.16
C ASN A 662 14.16 -15.66 -15.44
N VAL A 663 13.30 -14.72 -15.86
CA VAL A 663 11.95 -14.42 -15.37
C VAL A 663 11.04 -15.65 -15.17
N PRO A 664 11.20 -16.81 -15.88
CA PRO A 664 10.37 -17.98 -15.61
C PRO A 664 10.52 -18.57 -14.20
N MET A 665 11.64 -18.34 -13.50
CA MET A 665 11.88 -18.94 -12.19
C MET A 665 11.29 -18.14 -11.02
N LEU A 666 11.06 -16.83 -11.16
CA LEU A 666 10.28 -16.05 -10.17
C LEU A 666 8.76 -16.22 -10.36
N LEU A 667 8.33 -16.56 -11.58
CA LEU A 667 6.92 -16.80 -11.90
C LEU A 667 6.42 -18.18 -11.45
N SER A 668 7.28 -19.20 -11.32
CA SER A 668 6.87 -20.49 -10.74
C SER A 668 6.79 -20.50 -9.21
N TRP A 669 7.10 -19.36 -8.58
CA TRP A 669 7.16 -19.18 -7.11
C TRP A 669 6.00 -18.33 -6.56
N ARG A 670 5.01 -18.04 -7.41
CA ARG A 670 3.65 -17.64 -7.04
C ARG A 670 2.71 -18.79 -7.42
N CYS A 671 2.70 -19.85 -6.63
CA CYS A 671 1.64 -20.84 -6.56
C CYS A 671 1.40 -21.14 -5.09
#